data_AF-A0A1V8TJB8-F1
#
_entry.id   AF-A0A1V8TJB8-F1
#
_cell.length_a   1.000
_cell.length_b   1.000
_cell.length_c   1.000
_cell.angle_alpha   90.00
_cell.angle_beta   90.00
_cell.angle_gamma   90.00
#
_symmetry.space_group_name_H-M   'P 1'
#
loop_
_entity.id
_entity.type
_entity.pdbx_description
1 polymer ?
#
loop_
_entity_poly.entity_id
_entity_poly.type
_entity_poly.pdbx_seq_one_letter_code
_entity_poly.pdbx_strand_id
1 'polypeptide(L)'
;MSDLDGCLPIVRDPNTMLYTSGLVGPSPKEAEDYLSFRCLGSGVFNFIIILKPTAGSNKSDEVVVGKLGSYRWPYVGYLMHPDHAGKGYATEALRGWIPEFWKHMPSPSEDKPGFDYIEAMTDGENYGSGNVLLKSGFTLFERQEKGFNSPTLGLRDTNVYRIARPGTKLEESGKVDYGKADPGFVPRLALFSVRPGHCDLPSYVASGIPNYFQDFPTGDKVQSSLGLDDAQVSALPTQVLNLDPYANYTDQGWQVRFRGNVYKQPNTNESKLNDLANIFLINTSIEALPQSQQEQARNVTASIFVLQQGNVNVSTIHLEPSPGQGSSGEQGGGGATTATGGTQDVTLPYETTDQGDFDVFVPINSNGLKPGNATSQVQRLNTYVDGASIGNATAYLVPNQGLTFVSDIDDILRVTKIYEPKEGLLNSFARPFVAWENMPQIYANWSKSLPDAHFHYLTTTPEQVTRTYMEFIYATYPGGSFDTRPLNFSDVTATLSIRMYLLEKIFATFPQRKFVLVADTSNSDVMRDYPKLAHEHPEQVQCIFLRNTSATDPGDKFPYDTSGFEGLNQKSYMFFLNTDDLTGLDIEGGNCYNTSIPQNLTFGYQGLPFGVGNDAPVNGSANGTVKGAAGKISGGSSWTWLGAVAVGAVVSGLL
;
A
#
# COMPACT_ATOMS: atom_id res chain seq x y z
N MET A 1 15.94 -10.78 -21.02
CA MET A 1 16.18 -11.84 -20.00
C MET A 1 17.00 -12.99 -20.61
N SER A 2 18.19 -12.74 -21.18
CA SER A 2 19.06 -13.82 -21.70
C SER A 2 19.88 -14.54 -20.64
N ASP A 3 19.95 -13.94 -19.45
CA ASP A 3 20.89 -14.26 -18.38
C ASP A 3 20.15 -14.93 -17.20
N LEU A 4 18.86 -15.21 -17.39
CA LEU A 4 17.90 -15.71 -16.40
C LEU A 4 18.23 -17.15 -16.01
N ASP A 5 18.44 -18.02 -17.00
CA ASP A 5 18.75 -19.45 -16.82
C ASP A 5 19.97 -19.70 -15.93
N GLY A 6 20.97 -18.82 -15.97
CA GLY A 6 22.17 -18.88 -15.11
C GLY A 6 21.96 -18.30 -13.71
N CYS A 7 20.90 -17.54 -13.48
CA CYS A 7 20.56 -16.95 -12.18
C CYS A 7 19.53 -17.80 -11.40
N LEU A 8 18.62 -18.49 -12.09
CA LEU A 8 17.61 -19.37 -11.49
C LEU A 8 18.19 -20.41 -10.50
N PRO A 9 19.33 -21.09 -10.74
CA PRO A 9 19.91 -22.03 -9.77
C PRO A 9 20.36 -21.34 -8.47
N ILE A 10 20.82 -20.08 -8.57
CA ILE A 10 21.40 -19.32 -7.45
C ILE A 10 20.30 -18.84 -6.51
N VAL A 11 19.17 -18.36 -7.05
CA VAL A 11 18.05 -17.89 -6.23
C VAL A 11 17.14 -19.03 -5.72
N ARG A 12 17.23 -20.23 -6.32
CA ARG A 12 16.47 -21.42 -5.87
C ARG A 12 17.24 -22.30 -4.88
N ASP A 13 18.51 -22.03 -4.61
CA ASP A 13 19.28 -22.77 -3.60
C ASP A 13 18.96 -22.26 -2.17
N PRO A 14 18.44 -23.12 -1.26
CA PRO A 14 18.08 -22.69 0.09
C PRO A 14 19.25 -22.23 0.95
N ASN A 15 20.48 -22.66 0.67
CA ASN A 15 21.69 -22.27 1.40
C ASN A 15 22.15 -20.87 0.95
N THR A 16 22.02 -20.54 -0.34
CA THR A 16 22.24 -19.18 -0.85
C THR A 16 21.20 -18.19 -0.32
N MET A 17 19.93 -18.60 -0.21
CA MET A 17 18.84 -17.75 0.29
C MET A 17 18.72 -17.70 1.83
N LEU A 18 19.48 -18.52 2.56
CA LEU A 18 19.41 -18.72 4.02
C LEU A 18 19.44 -17.42 4.85
N TYR A 19 20.22 -16.43 4.43
CA TYR A 19 20.42 -15.16 5.13
C TYR A 19 19.74 -13.98 4.43
N THR A 20 18.64 -14.23 3.70
CA THR A 20 17.91 -13.22 2.95
C THR A 20 16.51 -12.99 3.52
N SER A 21 15.96 -11.79 3.34
CA SER A 21 14.64 -11.40 3.84
C SER A 21 13.48 -11.78 2.91
N GLY A 22 13.68 -12.72 1.99
CA GLY A 22 12.64 -13.15 1.05
C GLY A 22 12.80 -14.60 0.63
N LEU A 23 11.69 -15.35 0.66
CA LEU A 23 11.64 -16.70 0.12
C LEU A 23 11.57 -16.68 -1.41
N VAL A 24 12.13 -17.71 -2.02
CA VAL A 24 11.96 -18.02 -3.45
C VAL A 24 11.26 -19.36 -3.52
N GLY A 25 10.16 -19.42 -4.25
CA GLY A 25 9.42 -20.67 -4.43
C GLY A 25 10.21 -21.70 -5.24
N PRO A 26 9.91 -22.99 -5.09
CA PRO A 26 10.73 -24.06 -5.66
C PRO A 26 10.62 -24.17 -7.19
N SER A 27 9.61 -23.59 -7.84
CA SER A 27 9.46 -23.66 -9.29
C SER A 27 10.41 -22.71 -10.03
N PRO A 28 10.69 -22.96 -11.33
CA PRO A 28 11.36 -21.97 -12.17
C PRO A 28 10.59 -20.65 -12.19
N LYS A 29 9.26 -20.69 -12.33
CA LYS A 29 8.44 -19.49 -12.53
C LYS A 29 8.45 -18.55 -11.32
N GLU A 30 8.35 -19.08 -10.10
CA GLU A 30 8.49 -18.28 -8.88
C GLU A 30 9.87 -17.64 -8.74
N ALA A 31 10.91 -18.27 -9.30
CA ALA A 31 12.27 -17.75 -9.33
C ALA A 31 12.53 -16.76 -10.48
N GLU A 32 11.83 -16.91 -11.61
CA GLU A 32 11.72 -15.87 -12.63
C GLU A 32 11.00 -14.64 -12.06
N ASP A 33 9.97 -14.83 -11.23
CA ASP A 33 9.18 -13.74 -10.66
C ASP A 33 9.82 -13.10 -9.41
N TYR A 34 10.58 -13.88 -8.62
CA TYR A 34 11.58 -13.37 -7.69
C TYR A 34 12.70 -12.58 -8.39
N LEU A 35 12.78 -12.72 -9.71
CA LEU A 35 13.62 -11.97 -10.63
C LEU A 35 12.78 -11.11 -11.62
N SER A 36 11.57 -10.57 -11.31
CA SER A 36 10.73 -9.75 -12.24
C SER A 36 10.08 -8.36 -11.85
N PHE A 37 10.22 -7.73 -10.65
CA PHE A 37 9.76 -6.31 -10.34
C PHE A 37 10.38 -5.16 -9.35
N ARG A 38 11.54 -4.79 -8.65
CA ARG A 38 13.05 -4.82 -8.28
C ARG A 38 14.17 -4.19 -9.12
N CYS A 39 14.60 -4.79 -10.22
CA CYS A 39 15.65 -4.31 -11.10
C CYS A 39 15.07 -3.50 -12.28
N LEU A 40 13.85 -2.98 -12.11
CA LEU A 40 13.26 -1.83 -12.78
C LEU A 40 13.39 -0.58 -11.89
N GLY A 41 13.36 0.60 -12.53
CA GLY A 41 13.47 1.89 -11.85
C GLY A 41 14.88 2.47 -11.87
N SER A 42 14.97 3.78 -11.68
CA SER A 42 16.22 4.55 -11.79
C SER A 42 17.28 4.22 -10.74
N GLY A 43 16.87 3.70 -9.58
CA GLY A 43 17.76 3.32 -8.47
C GLY A 43 18.54 2.00 -8.65
N VAL A 44 18.33 1.32 -9.78
CA VAL A 44 18.82 -0.04 -10.03
C VAL A 44 20.18 -0.06 -10.66
N PHE A 45 21.05 -0.96 -10.19
CA PHE A 45 22.34 -1.22 -10.80
C PHE A 45 22.79 -2.68 -10.58
N ASN A 46 22.13 -3.63 -11.25
CA ASN A 46 22.28 -5.07 -11.04
C ASN A 46 22.97 -5.84 -12.18
N PHE A 47 23.73 -6.86 -11.79
CA PHE A 47 24.64 -7.61 -12.64
C PHE A 47 24.72 -9.09 -12.23
N ILE A 48 24.99 -9.96 -13.19
CA ILE A 48 25.45 -11.33 -12.93
C ILE A 48 26.99 -11.40 -12.89
N ILE A 49 27.51 -12.32 -12.10
CA ILE A 49 28.94 -12.62 -11.98
C ILE A 49 29.23 -13.88 -12.80
N ILE A 50 30.06 -13.76 -13.84
CA ILE A 50 30.42 -14.84 -14.77
C ILE A 50 31.91 -15.14 -14.60
N LEU A 51 32.31 -16.42 -14.62
CA LEU A 51 33.72 -16.79 -14.72
C LEU A 51 34.31 -16.42 -16.08
N LYS A 52 35.62 -16.16 -16.11
CA LYS A 52 36.35 -15.94 -17.36
C LYS A 52 36.15 -17.12 -18.33
N PRO A 53 35.61 -16.88 -19.54
CA PRO A 53 35.58 -17.91 -20.58
C PRO A 53 37.01 -18.24 -21.04
N THR A 54 37.34 -19.53 -21.10
CA THR A 54 38.67 -20.01 -21.55
C THR A 54 38.82 -19.78 -23.05
N ALA A 55 40.03 -19.52 -23.54
CA ALA A 55 40.25 -19.23 -24.96
C ALA A 55 39.75 -20.37 -25.87
N GLY A 56 38.67 -20.13 -26.62
CA GLY A 56 38.01 -21.12 -27.49
C GLY A 56 36.59 -21.52 -27.08
N SER A 57 36.09 -21.07 -25.92
CA SER A 57 34.70 -21.34 -25.47
C SER A 57 33.65 -20.54 -26.25
N ASN A 58 32.47 -21.13 -26.43
CA ASN A 58 31.28 -20.47 -26.97
C ASN A 58 30.50 -19.72 -25.87
N LYS A 59 29.54 -18.88 -26.27
CA LYS A 59 28.66 -18.15 -25.33
C LYS A 59 27.73 -19.09 -24.52
N SER A 60 27.54 -20.32 -24.96
CA SER A 60 26.86 -21.39 -24.22
C SER A 60 27.62 -21.85 -22.97
N ASP A 61 28.90 -21.50 -22.86
CA ASP A 61 29.83 -22.06 -21.89
C ASP A 61 30.13 -21.04 -20.74
N GLU A 62 29.37 -19.94 -20.68
CA GLU A 62 29.48 -18.87 -19.69
C GLU A 62 28.94 -19.33 -18.32
N VAL A 63 29.84 -19.69 -17.40
CA VAL A 63 29.49 -20.15 -16.04
C VAL A 63 29.13 -18.96 -15.14
N VAL A 64 27.84 -18.78 -14.88
CA VAL A 64 27.32 -17.83 -13.88
C VAL A 64 27.54 -18.38 -12.48
N VAL A 65 28.09 -17.56 -11.58
CA VAL A 65 28.49 -17.98 -10.21
C VAL A 65 27.88 -17.13 -9.10
N GLY A 66 27.26 -16.00 -9.44
CA GLY A 66 26.63 -15.09 -8.49
C GLY A 66 25.83 -13.97 -9.15
N LYS A 67 25.18 -13.15 -8.32
CA LYS A 67 24.52 -11.88 -8.66
C LYS A 67 25.04 -10.79 -7.72
N LEU A 68 25.15 -9.56 -8.19
CA LEU A 68 25.60 -8.39 -7.42
C LEU A 68 24.89 -7.12 -7.91
N GLY A 69 24.49 -6.25 -6.97
CA GLY A 69 24.16 -4.87 -7.30
C GLY A 69 23.22 -4.15 -6.34
N SER A 70 22.66 -3.05 -6.84
CA SER A 70 21.67 -2.21 -6.16
C SER A 70 20.27 -2.50 -6.70
N TYR A 71 19.31 -2.73 -5.81
CA TYR A 71 17.88 -2.70 -6.14
C TYR A 71 17.24 -1.32 -5.87
N ARG A 72 17.81 -0.52 -4.96
CA ARG A 72 17.58 0.92 -4.82
C ARG A 72 18.80 1.57 -4.16
N TRP A 73 19.07 2.84 -4.42
CA TRP A 73 20.07 3.61 -3.68
C TRP A 73 19.72 3.70 -2.17
N PRO A 74 20.70 3.72 -1.24
CA PRO A 74 22.14 3.52 -1.42
C PRO A 74 22.61 2.06 -1.28
N TYR A 75 21.72 1.08 -1.43
CA TYR A 75 21.97 -0.30 -0.98
C TYR A 75 22.77 -1.13 -2.01
N VAL A 76 23.61 -2.04 -1.51
CA VAL A 76 24.20 -3.14 -2.30
C VAL A 76 23.93 -4.49 -1.66
N GLY A 77 23.64 -5.49 -2.49
CA GLY A 77 23.53 -6.89 -2.11
C GLY A 77 24.20 -7.80 -3.14
N TYR A 78 24.57 -9.01 -2.71
CA TYR A 78 25.11 -10.04 -3.60
C TYR A 78 24.70 -11.45 -3.13
N LEU A 79 24.60 -12.36 -4.09
CA LEU A 79 24.33 -13.78 -3.87
C LEU A 79 25.39 -14.59 -4.62
N MET A 80 25.84 -15.70 -4.05
CA MET A 80 26.80 -16.62 -4.66
C MET A 80 26.22 -18.03 -4.66
N HIS A 81 26.47 -18.80 -5.72
CA HIS A 81 26.19 -20.24 -5.72
C HIS A 81 27.07 -20.94 -4.66
N PRO A 82 26.59 -21.94 -3.90
CA PRO A 82 27.37 -22.52 -2.79
C PRO A 82 28.71 -23.09 -3.26
N ASP A 83 28.72 -23.81 -4.38
CA ASP A 83 29.93 -24.36 -5.00
C ASP A 83 30.98 -23.30 -5.41
N HIS A 84 30.58 -22.02 -5.49
CA HIS A 84 31.44 -20.91 -5.89
C HIS A 84 31.67 -19.88 -4.76
N ALA A 85 31.08 -20.10 -3.59
CA ALA A 85 31.36 -19.34 -2.37
C ALA A 85 32.82 -19.55 -1.91
N GLY A 86 33.32 -18.65 -1.06
CA GLY A 86 34.69 -18.69 -0.52
C GLY A 86 35.81 -18.34 -1.52
N LYS A 87 35.66 -18.67 -2.81
CA LYS A 87 36.69 -18.55 -3.87
C LYS A 87 37.13 -17.11 -4.22
N GLY A 88 36.61 -16.10 -3.52
CA GLY A 88 37.01 -14.68 -3.64
C GLY A 88 36.20 -13.84 -4.63
N TYR A 89 35.41 -14.48 -5.51
CA TYR A 89 34.69 -13.81 -6.60
C TYR A 89 33.79 -12.65 -6.14
N ALA A 90 33.09 -12.80 -5.01
CA ALA A 90 32.24 -11.73 -4.46
C ALA A 90 33.03 -10.46 -4.09
N THR A 91 34.23 -10.61 -3.51
CA THR A 91 35.11 -9.49 -3.17
C THR A 91 35.68 -8.80 -4.41
N GLU A 92 35.99 -9.57 -5.47
CA GLU A 92 36.47 -9.03 -6.73
C GLU A 92 35.36 -8.28 -7.49
N ALA A 93 34.18 -8.89 -7.62
CA ALA A 93 33.02 -8.27 -8.25
C ALA A 93 32.59 -6.99 -7.53
N LEU A 94 32.50 -7.01 -6.19
CA LEU A 94 32.12 -5.84 -5.39
C LEU A 94 33.13 -4.69 -5.53
N ARG A 95 34.44 -4.97 -5.51
CA ARG A 95 35.49 -3.97 -5.79
C ARG A 95 35.44 -3.39 -7.20
N GLY A 96 35.01 -4.16 -8.20
CA GLY A 96 34.79 -3.68 -9.56
C GLY A 96 33.51 -2.84 -9.71
N TRP A 97 32.48 -3.16 -8.94
CA TRP A 97 31.17 -2.52 -9.00
C TRP A 97 31.10 -1.17 -8.27
N ILE A 98 31.72 -1.04 -7.09
CA ILE A 98 31.68 0.20 -6.27
C ILE A 98 32.06 1.46 -7.09
N PRO A 99 33.19 1.51 -7.83
CA PRO A 99 33.59 2.70 -8.58
C PRO A 99 32.65 3.04 -9.75
N GLU A 100 31.87 2.07 -10.24
CA GLU A 100 30.89 2.27 -11.30
C GLU A 100 29.56 2.76 -10.73
N PHE A 101 29.10 2.19 -9.61
CA PHE A 101 27.88 2.61 -8.93
C PHE A 101 27.96 4.07 -8.45
N TRP A 102 29.13 4.54 -8.00
CA TRP A 102 29.34 5.95 -7.64
C TRP A 102 29.08 6.95 -8.78
N LYS A 103 29.16 6.52 -10.04
CA LYS A 103 28.83 7.36 -11.22
C LYS A 103 27.34 7.39 -11.53
N HIS A 104 26.60 6.38 -11.07
CA HIS A 104 25.17 6.19 -11.34
C HIS A 104 24.29 6.66 -10.17
N MET A 105 24.79 6.61 -8.93
CA MET A 105 24.10 7.11 -7.75
C MET A 105 24.39 8.60 -7.52
N PRO A 106 23.38 9.49 -7.49
CA PRO A 106 23.59 10.93 -7.28
C PRO A 106 24.17 11.24 -5.89
N SER A 107 25.02 12.27 -5.81
CA SER A 107 25.34 12.92 -4.53
C SER A 107 24.14 13.74 -4.05
N PRO A 108 24.02 14.00 -2.74
CA PRO A 108 23.14 15.03 -2.22
C PRO A 108 23.49 16.41 -2.82
N SER A 109 22.48 17.22 -3.07
CA SER A 109 22.59 18.64 -3.40
C SER A 109 21.29 19.34 -2.97
N GLU A 110 21.32 20.66 -2.80
CA GLU A 110 20.15 21.44 -2.33
C GLU A 110 18.87 21.15 -3.16
N ASP A 111 19.00 20.96 -4.47
CA ASP A 111 17.87 20.69 -5.38
C ASP A 111 17.58 19.20 -5.63
N LYS A 112 18.39 18.24 -5.13
CA LYS A 112 18.26 16.81 -5.49
C LYS A 112 18.64 15.85 -4.36
N PRO A 113 17.77 14.87 -4.02
CA PRO A 113 18.11 13.81 -3.09
C PRO A 113 19.19 12.88 -3.70
N GLY A 114 20.11 12.44 -2.84
CA GLY A 114 21.21 11.56 -3.18
C GLY A 114 21.88 11.03 -1.92
N PHE A 115 22.98 10.28 -2.06
CA PHE A 115 23.63 9.61 -0.94
C PHE A 115 25.17 9.69 -1.03
N ASP A 116 25.81 9.97 0.10
CA ASP A 116 27.28 9.99 0.23
C ASP A 116 27.85 8.76 0.95
N TYR A 117 27.07 7.69 1.01
CA TYR A 117 27.51 6.35 1.41
C TYR A 117 26.86 5.29 0.51
N ILE A 118 27.49 4.12 0.39
CA ILE A 118 26.82 2.87 -0.02
C ILE A 118 26.60 2.06 1.26
N GLU A 119 25.44 1.44 1.39
CA GLU A 119 25.06 0.61 2.54
C GLU A 119 24.92 -0.87 2.16
N ALA A 120 25.35 -1.76 3.03
CA ALA A 120 25.13 -3.20 2.92
C ALA A 120 24.71 -3.75 4.28
N MET A 121 23.71 -4.63 4.29
CA MET A 121 23.22 -5.30 5.49
C MET A 121 23.55 -6.79 5.42
N THR A 122 23.95 -7.38 6.55
CA THR A 122 24.06 -8.84 6.69
C THR A 122 23.41 -9.29 7.99
N ASP A 123 22.97 -10.53 8.03
CA ASP A 123 22.70 -11.25 9.27
C ASP A 123 23.88 -11.14 10.27
N GLY A 124 23.54 -11.09 11.56
CA GLY A 124 24.46 -10.99 12.69
C GLY A 124 25.58 -12.02 12.70
N GLU A 125 25.26 -13.27 12.32
CA GLU A 125 26.15 -14.43 12.32
C GLU A 125 26.70 -14.75 10.92
N ASN A 126 26.29 -14.04 9.87
CA ASN A 126 26.86 -14.18 8.52
C ASN A 126 28.22 -13.46 8.40
N TYR A 127 29.18 -13.93 9.21
CA TYR A 127 30.55 -13.44 9.24
C TYR A 127 31.26 -13.56 7.88
N GLY A 128 30.82 -14.49 7.02
CA GLY A 128 31.34 -14.66 5.66
C GLY A 128 31.09 -13.44 4.78
N SER A 129 29.84 -12.97 4.73
CA SER A 129 29.47 -11.75 4.00
C SER A 129 30.06 -10.49 4.63
N GLY A 130 30.08 -10.38 5.96
CA GLY A 130 30.76 -9.29 6.66
C GLY A 130 32.25 -9.18 6.29
N ASN A 131 32.95 -10.32 6.23
CA ASN A 131 34.34 -10.37 5.77
C ASN A 131 34.53 -9.95 4.30
N VAL A 132 33.56 -10.18 3.41
CA VAL A 132 33.61 -9.71 2.00
C VAL A 132 33.42 -8.19 1.92
N LEU A 133 32.53 -7.63 2.74
CA LEU A 133 32.28 -6.18 2.81
C LEU A 133 33.52 -5.45 3.35
N LEU A 134 34.07 -5.90 4.49
CA LEU A 134 35.31 -5.35 5.07
C LEU A 134 36.49 -5.41 4.08
N LYS A 135 36.67 -6.54 3.38
CA LYS A 135 37.70 -6.67 2.32
C LYS A 135 37.45 -5.78 1.10
N SER A 136 36.24 -5.26 0.92
CA SER A 136 35.85 -4.38 -0.18
C SER A 136 35.87 -2.88 0.18
N GLY A 137 36.30 -2.54 1.41
CA GLY A 137 36.45 -1.16 1.88
C GLY A 137 35.26 -0.60 2.65
N PHE A 138 34.25 -1.42 2.95
CA PHE A 138 33.20 -1.06 3.91
C PHE A 138 33.73 -1.12 5.34
N THR A 139 33.13 -0.33 6.23
CA THR A 139 33.31 -0.37 7.68
C THR A 139 32.01 -0.84 8.32
N LEU A 140 32.07 -1.66 9.39
CA LEU A 140 30.89 -1.93 10.22
C LEU A 140 30.45 -0.63 10.90
N PHE A 141 29.23 -0.18 10.61
CA PHE A 141 28.68 1.11 11.00
C PHE A 141 27.74 1.00 12.21
N GLU A 142 26.98 -0.10 12.29
CA GLU A 142 26.00 -0.36 13.34
C GLU A 142 25.76 -1.88 13.49
N ARG A 143 25.33 -2.30 14.68
CA ARG A 143 24.61 -3.57 14.87
C ARG A 143 23.22 -3.27 15.41
N GLN A 144 22.19 -3.77 14.74
CA GLN A 144 20.79 -3.63 15.12
C GLN A 144 20.33 -4.97 15.70
N GLU A 145 20.15 -5.03 17.03
CA GLU A 145 19.58 -6.21 17.69
C GLU A 145 18.18 -6.47 17.13
N LYS A 146 17.89 -7.73 16.77
CA LYS A 146 16.59 -8.16 16.18
C LYS A 146 16.18 -7.40 14.91
N GLY A 147 17.13 -6.80 14.19
CA GLY A 147 16.91 -5.91 13.05
C GLY A 147 16.18 -6.50 11.85
N PHE A 148 16.02 -7.82 11.72
CA PHE A 148 15.11 -8.42 10.73
C PHE A 148 14.56 -9.78 11.15
N ASN A 149 13.39 -10.15 10.61
CA ASN A 149 12.85 -11.51 10.70
C ASN A 149 13.23 -12.28 9.42
N SER A 150 14.08 -13.29 9.56
CA SER A 150 14.44 -14.22 8.50
C SER A 150 13.32 -15.26 8.30
N PRO A 151 12.80 -15.44 7.07
CA PRO A 151 11.81 -16.49 6.79
C PRO A 151 12.28 -17.93 7.07
N THR A 152 13.57 -18.15 7.28
CA THR A 152 14.19 -19.48 7.52
C THR A 152 14.83 -19.60 8.91
N LEU A 153 15.24 -18.49 9.53
CA LEU A 153 15.99 -18.47 10.81
C LEU A 153 15.25 -17.72 11.94
N GLY A 154 14.05 -17.19 11.70
CA GLY A 154 13.30 -16.41 12.69
C GLY A 154 13.91 -15.02 12.91
N LEU A 155 13.75 -14.46 14.11
CA LEU A 155 14.20 -13.10 14.43
C LEU A 155 15.73 -13.04 14.62
N ARG A 156 16.40 -12.11 13.93
CA ARG A 156 17.87 -12.07 13.77
C ARG A 156 18.41 -10.64 13.87
N ASP A 157 19.66 -10.52 14.31
CA ASP A 157 20.39 -9.25 14.34
C ASP A 157 20.87 -8.85 12.94
N THR A 158 21.02 -7.55 12.70
CA THR A 158 21.58 -6.99 11.45
C THR A 158 22.92 -6.31 11.72
N ASN A 159 23.99 -6.74 11.05
CA ASN A 159 25.22 -5.95 10.90
C ASN A 159 25.02 -4.98 9.72
N VAL A 160 25.11 -3.67 9.98
CA VAL A 160 25.04 -2.63 8.93
C VAL A 160 26.44 -2.16 8.60
N TYR A 161 26.81 -2.19 7.32
CA TYR A 161 28.11 -1.77 6.81
C TYR A 161 27.96 -0.58 5.87
N ARG A 162 28.85 0.41 5.97
CA ARG A 162 28.88 1.57 5.07
C ARG A 162 30.27 1.80 4.48
N ILE A 163 30.32 2.31 3.25
CA ILE A 163 31.52 2.91 2.63
C ILE A 163 31.17 4.33 2.16
N ALA A 164 32.02 5.31 2.51
CA ALA A 164 31.82 6.71 2.13
C ALA A 164 32.03 6.94 0.63
N ARG A 165 31.35 7.95 0.07
CA ARG A 165 31.64 8.48 -1.26
C ARG A 165 33.05 9.05 -1.27
N PRO A 166 33.87 8.81 -2.32
CA PRO A 166 35.21 9.38 -2.41
C PRO A 166 35.21 10.90 -2.20
N GLY A 167 35.93 11.37 -1.17
CA GLY A 167 35.99 12.78 -0.76
C GLY A 167 35.10 13.16 0.43
N THR A 168 34.14 12.31 0.81
CA THR A 168 33.25 12.51 1.97
C THR A 168 33.73 11.73 3.20
N LYS A 169 33.01 11.85 4.31
CA LYS A 169 33.19 11.03 5.53
C LYS A 169 31.85 10.38 5.89
N LEU A 170 31.91 9.18 6.47
CA LEU A 170 30.79 8.69 7.28
C LEU A 170 30.72 9.54 8.57
N GLU A 171 29.52 9.83 9.03
CA GLU A 171 29.30 10.35 10.38
C GLU A 171 29.70 9.30 11.42
N GLU A 172 30.21 9.72 12.59
CA GLU A 172 30.70 8.76 13.61
C GLU A 172 29.57 8.21 14.48
N SER A 173 28.92 7.13 14.04
CA SER A 173 28.30 6.16 14.94
C SER A 173 29.37 5.26 15.59
N GLY A 174 29.06 4.70 16.76
CA GLY A 174 30.04 4.03 17.61
C GLY A 174 30.77 2.85 16.94
N LYS A 175 32.11 2.90 16.91
CA LYS A 175 32.98 1.83 16.38
C LYS A 175 32.80 0.53 17.19
N VAL A 176 32.02 -0.42 16.66
CA VAL A 176 31.88 -1.77 17.21
C VAL A 176 33.00 -2.67 16.67
N ASP A 177 33.78 -3.28 17.57
CA ASP A 177 34.90 -4.15 17.17
C ASP A 177 34.42 -5.46 16.51
N TYR A 178 35.24 -5.99 15.60
CA TYR A 178 34.92 -7.17 14.79
C TYR A 178 35.81 -8.35 15.19
N GLY A 179 35.17 -9.45 15.61
CA GLY A 179 35.87 -10.65 16.08
C GLY A 179 36.88 -11.18 15.06
N LYS A 180 38.09 -11.51 15.51
CA LYS A 180 39.16 -12.01 14.64
C LYS A 180 38.78 -13.38 14.06
N ALA A 181 38.83 -13.49 12.74
CA ALA A 181 38.55 -14.72 12.02
C ALA A 181 39.68 -15.77 12.14
N ASP A 182 39.33 -17.03 11.88
CA ASP A 182 40.23 -18.17 11.81
C ASP A 182 41.34 -17.97 10.74
N PRO A 183 42.62 -18.23 11.04
CA PRO A 183 43.73 -18.10 10.08
C PRO A 183 43.68 -19.02 8.85
N GLY A 184 42.82 -20.04 8.82
CA GLY A 184 42.92 -21.18 7.90
C GLY A 184 42.65 -20.96 6.39
N PHE A 185 42.28 -19.76 5.93
CA PHE A 185 41.73 -19.57 4.57
C PHE A 185 42.47 -18.54 3.69
N VAL A 186 42.94 -18.96 2.50
CA VAL A 186 43.78 -18.15 1.59
C VAL A 186 43.19 -18.08 0.16
N PRO A 187 42.89 -16.88 -0.39
CA PRO A 187 42.33 -16.71 -1.73
C PRO A 187 43.39 -16.45 -2.83
N ARG A 188 43.05 -16.70 -4.11
CA ARG A 188 43.82 -16.25 -5.30
C ARG A 188 42.88 -15.85 -6.47
N LEU A 189 43.35 -14.93 -7.31
CA LEU A 189 42.66 -14.20 -8.39
C LEU A 189 42.41 -15.08 -9.67
N ALA A 190 41.71 -14.67 -10.74
CA ALA A 190 41.43 -13.29 -11.22
C ALA A 190 40.20 -13.14 -12.17
N LEU A 191 39.61 -11.94 -12.16
CA LEU A 191 39.00 -11.12 -13.24
C LEU A 191 37.99 -11.77 -14.20
N PHE A 192 36.85 -11.11 -14.47
CA PHE A 192 36.38 -10.77 -15.85
C PHE A 192 35.26 -9.70 -15.88
N SER A 193 34.64 -9.51 -17.07
CA SER A 193 33.74 -8.40 -17.43
C SER A 193 32.29 -8.55 -16.94
N VAL A 194 31.52 -7.46 -17.02
CA VAL A 194 30.23 -7.23 -16.35
C VAL A 194 29.19 -6.66 -17.34
N ARG A 195 27.93 -7.13 -17.31
CA ARG A 195 26.83 -6.67 -18.19
C ARG A 195 25.54 -6.38 -17.40
N PRO A 196 24.85 -5.24 -17.62
CA PRO A 196 23.69 -4.85 -16.83
C PRO A 196 22.46 -5.69 -17.14
N GLY A 197 21.78 -6.16 -16.09
CA GLY A 197 20.61 -7.02 -16.16
C GLY A 197 19.47 -6.55 -15.26
N HIS A 198 18.41 -6.04 -15.87
CA HIS A 198 17.06 -6.09 -15.33
C HIS A 198 16.71 -7.60 -15.30
N CYS A 199 16.46 -8.29 -14.16
CA CYS A 199 15.24 -8.16 -13.34
C CYS A 199 15.35 -8.84 -11.87
N ASP A 200 14.51 -8.74 -10.76
CA ASP A 200 13.48 -7.76 -10.24
C ASP A 200 12.47 -8.34 -9.11
N LEU A 201 11.68 -7.58 -8.27
CA LEU A 201 10.49 -7.89 -7.35
C LEU A 201 9.76 -6.63 -6.69
N PRO A 202 8.43 -6.54 -6.42
CA PRO A 202 7.76 -5.22 -6.30
C PRO A 202 7.66 -4.60 -4.89
N SER A 203 7.75 -3.27 -4.82
CA SER A 203 7.77 -2.48 -3.58
C SER A 203 6.43 -2.32 -2.86
N TYR A 204 5.29 -2.37 -3.56
CA TYR A 204 3.99 -2.04 -2.96
C TYR A 204 3.54 -3.01 -1.85
N VAL A 205 3.97 -4.27 -1.91
CA VAL A 205 3.68 -5.29 -0.89
C VAL A 205 4.29 -4.92 0.48
N ALA A 206 5.31 -4.05 0.50
CA ALA A 206 5.92 -3.53 1.73
C ALA A 206 5.40 -2.13 2.16
N SER A 207 4.82 -1.34 1.24
CA SER A 207 4.33 0.01 1.53
C SER A 207 2.82 0.12 1.74
N GLY A 208 2.03 -0.87 1.29
CA GLY A 208 0.56 -0.79 1.25
C GLY A 208 0.03 0.15 0.16
N ILE A 209 0.86 0.54 -0.82
CA ILE A 209 0.47 1.50 -1.88
C ILE A 209 0.89 0.95 -3.25
N PRO A 210 -0.06 0.46 -4.08
CA PRO A 210 0.22 -0.12 -5.39
C PRO A 210 1.14 0.73 -6.27
N ASN A 211 2.15 0.08 -6.88
CA ASN A 211 3.24 0.78 -7.57
C ASN A 211 2.77 1.68 -8.73
N TYR A 212 1.61 1.38 -9.33
CA TYR A 212 1.04 2.16 -10.43
C TYR A 212 0.48 3.53 -10.03
N PHE A 213 0.41 3.84 -8.74
CA PHE A 213 0.10 5.17 -8.23
C PHE A 213 1.35 5.99 -7.83
N GLN A 214 2.56 5.46 -8.04
CA GLN A 214 3.80 6.19 -7.75
C GLN A 214 4.25 7.05 -8.94
N ASP A 215 5.10 8.05 -8.67
CA ASP A 215 5.77 8.92 -9.67
C ASP A 215 4.83 9.65 -10.66
N PHE A 216 3.58 9.91 -10.27
CA PHE A 216 2.67 10.76 -11.04
C PHE A 216 3.32 12.13 -11.35
N PRO A 217 3.20 12.65 -12.58
CA PRO A 217 3.85 13.88 -12.98
C PRO A 217 3.23 15.09 -12.27
N THR A 218 4.08 16.06 -11.92
CA THR A 218 3.70 17.32 -11.29
C THR A 218 4.40 18.49 -11.98
N GLY A 219 3.79 19.68 -11.93
CA GLY A 219 4.35 20.95 -12.45
C GLY A 219 4.96 20.83 -13.85
N ASP A 220 6.22 21.24 -13.97
CA ASP A 220 7.03 21.22 -15.19
C ASP A 220 7.00 19.88 -15.95
N LYS A 221 6.86 18.74 -15.24
CA LYS A 221 6.76 17.42 -15.89
C LYS A 221 5.47 17.30 -16.69
N VAL A 222 4.35 17.77 -16.14
CA VAL A 222 3.05 17.79 -16.83
C VAL A 222 3.12 18.77 -18.00
N GLN A 223 3.59 20.00 -17.78
CA GLN A 223 3.75 21.03 -18.82
C GLN A 223 4.60 20.52 -19.99
N SER A 224 5.75 19.92 -19.70
CA SER A 224 6.65 19.32 -20.69
C SER A 224 6.03 18.13 -21.42
N SER A 225 5.32 17.24 -20.69
CA SER A 225 4.70 16.04 -21.28
C SER A 225 3.56 16.36 -22.25
N LEU A 226 2.89 17.50 -22.05
CA LEU A 226 1.82 18.02 -22.88
C LEU A 226 2.31 18.97 -23.98
N GLY A 227 3.55 19.47 -23.89
CA GLY A 227 4.13 20.40 -24.84
C GLY A 227 3.59 21.83 -24.73
N LEU A 228 3.23 22.26 -23.51
CA LEU A 228 2.58 23.54 -23.25
C LEU A 228 3.60 24.66 -22.96
N ASP A 229 3.31 25.87 -23.45
CA ASP A 229 4.08 27.08 -23.14
C ASP A 229 3.48 27.88 -21.97
N ASP A 230 4.28 28.77 -21.39
CA ASP A 230 3.89 29.53 -20.18
C ASP A 230 2.69 30.47 -20.42
N ALA A 231 2.46 30.92 -21.66
CA ALA A 231 1.31 31.76 -22.00
C ALA A 231 0.03 30.92 -22.10
N GLN A 232 0.11 29.71 -22.63
CA GLN A 232 -0.97 28.71 -22.58
C GLN A 232 -1.31 28.36 -21.12
N VAL A 233 -0.32 28.06 -20.28
CA VAL A 233 -0.51 27.76 -18.85
C VAL A 233 -1.04 28.96 -18.07
N SER A 234 -0.63 30.18 -18.43
CA SER A 234 -1.18 31.41 -17.84
C SER A 234 -2.65 31.64 -18.19
N ALA A 235 -3.10 31.20 -19.37
CA ALA A 235 -4.47 31.36 -19.84
C ALA A 235 -5.47 30.30 -19.33
N LEU A 236 -5.00 29.21 -18.71
CA LEU A 236 -5.88 28.18 -18.14
C LEU A 236 -6.55 28.68 -16.84
N PRO A 237 -7.84 28.40 -16.61
CA PRO A 237 -8.53 28.77 -15.37
C PRO A 237 -8.06 27.90 -14.20
N THR A 238 -7.74 28.55 -13.09
CA THR A 238 -7.46 27.88 -11.81
C THR A 238 -8.71 27.14 -11.31
N GLN A 239 -8.49 25.94 -10.77
CA GLN A 239 -9.49 25.08 -10.14
C GLN A 239 -9.02 24.73 -8.72
N VAL A 240 -9.96 24.38 -7.86
CA VAL A 240 -9.69 23.90 -6.51
C VAL A 240 -10.41 22.58 -6.34
N LEU A 241 -9.66 21.51 -6.06
CA LEU A 241 -10.21 20.32 -5.42
C LEU A 241 -10.28 20.63 -3.93
N ASN A 242 -11.49 20.64 -3.38
CA ASN A 242 -11.73 20.65 -1.94
C ASN A 242 -12.28 19.26 -1.59
N LEU A 243 -11.67 18.58 -0.63
CA LEU A 243 -12.12 17.26 -0.17
C LEU A 243 -13.09 17.44 1.00
N ASP A 244 -14.14 16.63 1.08
CA ASP A 244 -15.20 16.71 2.09
C ASP A 244 -14.65 16.77 3.52
N PRO A 245 -14.61 17.96 4.14
CA PRO A 245 -13.83 18.14 5.35
C PRO A 245 -14.60 17.66 6.56
N TYR A 246 -13.91 17.11 7.55
CA TYR A 246 -14.49 16.95 8.89
C TYR A 246 -14.22 18.17 9.77
N ALA A 247 -15.06 18.35 10.78
CA ALA A 247 -14.90 19.37 11.79
C ALA A 247 -15.19 18.81 13.18
N ASN A 248 -14.39 19.21 14.17
CA ASN A 248 -14.60 18.91 15.58
C ASN A 248 -15.00 20.16 16.37
N TYR A 249 -15.55 19.98 17.57
CA TYR A 249 -15.94 21.08 18.44
C TYR A 249 -15.03 21.16 19.67
N THR A 250 -14.25 22.24 19.75
CA THR A 250 -13.29 22.51 20.83
C THR A 250 -13.80 23.64 21.73
N ASP A 251 -13.02 24.01 22.75
CA ASP A 251 -13.29 25.21 23.57
C ASP A 251 -13.25 26.52 22.77
N GLN A 252 -12.76 26.49 21.52
CA GLN A 252 -12.79 27.62 20.57
C GLN A 252 -13.93 27.48 19.53
N GLY A 253 -14.86 26.55 19.73
CA GLY A 253 -15.96 26.27 18.81
C GLY A 253 -15.60 25.26 17.72
N TRP A 254 -16.37 25.26 16.63
CA TRP A 254 -16.16 24.37 15.48
C TRP A 254 -14.88 24.71 14.72
N GLN A 255 -13.99 23.72 14.55
CA GLN A 255 -12.78 23.83 13.73
C GLN A 255 -12.96 22.92 12.49
N VAL A 256 -13.00 23.47 11.29
CA VAL A 256 -13.16 22.71 10.04
C VAL A 256 -11.79 22.47 9.41
N ARG A 257 -11.45 21.20 9.13
CA ARG A 257 -10.19 20.85 8.45
C ARG A 257 -10.36 20.92 6.93
N PHE A 258 -10.17 22.10 6.36
CA PHE A 258 -10.15 22.25 4.90
C PHE A 258 -8.87 21.65 4.34
N ARG A 259 -9.00 20.72 3.39
CA ARG A 259 -7.86 20.14 2.67
C ARG A 259 -8.16 19.93 1.19
N GLY A 260 -7.13 19.97 0.37
CA GLY A 260 -7.27 19.84 -1.07
C GLY A 260 -6.09 20.40 -1.86
N ASN A 261 -6.29 20.57 -3.17
CA ASN A 261 -5.26 21.00 -4.11
C ASN A 261 -5.77 22.09 -5.06
N VAL A 262 -4.96 23.13 -5.27
CA VAL A 262 -5.17 24.17 -6.28
C VAL A 262 -4.34 23.85 -7.53
N TYR A 263 -5.01 23.77 -8.67
CA TYR A 263 -4.40 23.36 -9.94
C TYR A 263 -5.03 24.05 -11.14
N LYS A 264 -4.42 23.91 -12.31
CA LYS A 264 -5.01 24.21 -13.62
C LYS A 264 -5.20 22.92 -14.41
N GLN A 265 -6.34 22.80 -15.08
CA GLN A 265 -6.66 21.67 -15.94
C GLN A 265 -6.30 22.01 -17.40
N PRO A 266 -5.31 21.33 -18.02
CA PRO A 266 -4.99 21.55 -19.43
C PRO A 266 -6.10 21.07 -20.36
N ASN A 267 -6.32 21.81 -21.47
CA ASN A 267 -7.22 21.41 -22.55
C ASN A 267 -6.51 20.42 -23.50
N THR A 268 -6.30 19.19 -23.03
CA THR A 268 -5.61 18.14 -23.78
C THR A 268 -6.58 17.44 -24.75
N ASN A 269 -6.19 17.36 -26.02
CA ASN A 269 -7.02 16.70 -27.05
C ASN A 269 -7.10 15.18 -26.87
N GLU A 270 -8.14 14.56 -27.45
CA GLU A 270 -8.44 13.13 -27.27
C GLU A 270 -7.27 12.20 -27.66
N SER A 271 -6.59 12.47 -28.78
CA SER A 271 -5.44 11.65 -29.22
C SER A 271 -4.32 11.67 -28.18
N LYS A 272 -4.02 12.86 -27.62
CA LYS A 272 -2.98 13.01 -26.60
C LYS A 272 -3.41 12.43 -25.24
N LEU A 273 -4.70 12.45 -24.90
CA LEU A 273 -5.21 11.72 -23.73
C LEU A 273 -5.13 10.20 -23.93
N ASN A 274 -5.39 9.69 -25.14
CA ASN A 274 -5.22 8.27 -25.46
C ASN A 274 -3.75 7.84 -25.34
N ASP A 275 -2.81 8.61 -25.91
CA ASP A 275 -1.36 8.39 -25.79
C ASP A 275 -0.90 8.27 -24.32
N LEU A 276 -1.43 9.16 -23.46
CA LEU A 276 -1.09 9.20 -22.04
C LEU A 276 -1.80 8.10 -21.23
N ALA A 277 -3.05 7.76 -21.56
CA ALA A 277 -3.77 6.67 -20.92
C ALA A 277 -3.09 5.31 -21.17
N ASN A 278 -2.54 5.12 -22.38
CA ASN A 278 -1.77 3.93 -22.76
C ASN A 278 -0.50 3.69 -21.91
N ILE A 279 -0.05 4.67 -21.11
CA ILE A 279 1.04 4.49 -20.12
C ILE A 279 0.58 3.59 -18.95
N PHE A 280 -0.69 3.70 -18.53
CA PHE A 280 -1.25 2.95 -17.41
C PHE A 280 -1.88 1.60 -17.83
N LEU A 281 -2.21 1.45 -19.11
CA LEU A 281 -2.91 0.28 -19.66
C LEU A 281 -1.95 -0.87 -20.03
N ILE A 282 -1.39 -1.56 -19.03
CA ILE A 282 -0.49 -2.69 -19.25
C ILE A 282 -1.17 -3.80 -20.09
N ASN A 283 -0.53 -4.15 -21.20
CA ASN A 283 -0.95 -5.18 -22.16
C ASN A 283 -2.33 -4.94 -22.84
N THR A 284 -2.78 -3.69 -22.99
CA THR A 284 -3.93 -3.37 -23.87
C THR A 284 -3.83 -1.98 -24.52
N SER A 285 -4.42 -1.83 -25.71
CA SER A 285 -4.84 -0.55 -26.29
C SER A 285 -5.90 0.15 -25.43
N ILE A 286 -5.96 1.49 -25.33
CA ILE A 286 -7.22 2.21 -25.04
C ILE A 286 -8.18 2.04 -26.22
N GLU A 287 -7.67 2.04 -27.46
CA GLU A 287 -8.41 1.78 -28.69
C GLU A 287 -9.03 0.36 -28.73
N ALA A 288 -8.53 -0.56 -27.91
CA ALA A 288 -9.04 -1.91 -27.75
C ALA A 288 -10.12 -2.05 -26.65
N LEU A 289 -10.37 -0.99 -25.87
CA LEU A 289 -11.40 -0.97 -24.82
C LEU A 289 -12.77 -0.58 -25.39
N PRO A 290 -13.89 -1.04 -24.77
CA PRO A 290 -15.23 -0.50 -25.03
C PRO A 290 -15.30 1.01 -24.81
N GLN A 291 -16.11 1.73 -25.60
CA GLN A 291 -16.16 3.21 -25.59
C GLN A 291 -16.25 3.84 -24.19
N SER A 292 -17.13 3.35 -23.31
CA SER A 292 -17.28 3.89 -21.95
C SER A 292 -16.03 3.70 -21.08
N GLN A 293 -15.23 2.66 -21.35
CA GLN A 293 -13.95 2.45 -20.69
C GLN A 293 -12.83 3.35 -21.26
N GLN A 294 -12.93 3.73 -22.53
CA GLN A 294 -12.06 4.77 -23.10
C GLN A 294 -12.35 6.15 -22.52
N GLU A 295 -13.64 6.48 -22.37
CA GLU A 295 -14.09 7.73 -21.76
C GLU A 295 -13.60 7.83 -20.31
N GLN A 296 -13.75 6.78 -19.51
CA GLN A 296 -13.19 6.74 -18.16
C GLN A 296 -11.66 6.81 -18.14
N ALA A 297 -10.96 6.03 -18.99
CA ALA A 297 -9.50 6.07 -19.07
C ALA A 297 -8.97 7.47 -19.43
N ARG A 298 -9.65 8.19 -20.33
CA ARG A 298 -9.35 9.60 -20.62
C ARG A 298 -9.63 10.52 -19.45
N ASN A 299 -10.75 10.35 -18.74
CA ASN A 299 -11.11 11.18 -17.57
C ASN A 299 -10.12 11.01 -16.41
N VAL A 300 -9.76 9.78 -16.06
CA VAL A 300 -8.75 9.48 -15.02
C VAL A 300 -7.38 9.99 -15.47
N THR A 301 -7.01 9.84 -16.74
CA THR A 301 -5.75 10.40 -17.26
C THR A 301 -5.73 11.93 -17.20
N ALA A 302 -6.84 12.59 -17.55
CA ALA A 302 -6.94 14.05 -17.48
C ALA A 302 -6.79 14.58 -16.04
N SER A 303 -7.30 13.87 -15.03
CA SER A 303 -7.14 14.28 -13.63
C SER A 303 -5.70 14.12 -13.11
N ILE A 304 -4.93 13.15 -13.63
CA ILE A 304 -3.50 12.97 -13.31
C ILE A 304 -2.66 14.11 -13.88
N PHE A 305 -2.89 14.47 -15.15
CA PHE A 305 -2.09 15.45 -15.89
C PHE A 305 -2.59 16.90 -15.65
N VAL A 306 -2.67 17.27 -14.37
CA VAL A 306 -3.00 18.62 -13.89
C VAL A 306 -1.75 19.42 -13.51
N LEU A 307 -1.81 20.74 -13.67
CA LEU A 307 -0.74 21.66 -13.35
C LEU A 307 -0.99 22.27 -11.96
N GLN A 308 -0.32 21.73 -10.94
CA GLN A 308 -0.38 22.24 -9.57
C GLN A 308 -0.02 23.74 -9.53
N GLN A 309 -0.68 24.52 -8.66
CA GLN A 309 -0.43 25.96 -8.49
C GLN A 309 0.07 26.21 -7.07
N GLY A 310 1.39 26.26 -6.91
CA GLY A 310 2.02 26.51 -5.62
C GLY A 310 2.13 27.98 -5.26
N ASN A 311 2.25 28.26 -3.96
CA ASN A 311 2.42 29.60 -3.38
C ASN A 311 1.33 30.60 -3.83
N VAL A 312 0.07 30.14 -3.88
CA VAL A 312 -1.10 31.00 -4.14
C VAL A 312 -2.10 30.94 -2.99
N ASN A 313 -2.83 32.03 -2.78
CA ASN A 313 -3.95 32.03 -1.85
C ASN A 313 -5.12 31.22 -2.45
N VAL A 314 -5.69 30.31 -1.66
CA VAL A 314 -6.96 29.66 -2.00
C VAL A 314 -8.07 30.72 -1.96
N SER A 315 -8.95 30.73 -2.96
CA SER A 315 -10.10 31.65 -2.98
C SER A 315 -11.01 31.47 -1.76
N THR A 316 -11.90 32.44 -1.53
CA THR A 316 -12.96 32.36 -0.50
C THR A 316 -13.64 30.99 -0.51
N ILE A 317 -13.68 30.31 0.63
CA ILE A 317 -14.50 29.10 0.80
C ILE A 317 -15.79 29.54 1.49
N HIS A 318 -16.88 29.50 0.75
CA HIS A 318 -18.21 29.80 1.28
C HIS A 318 -18.79 28.56 1.95
N LEU A 319 -19.48 28.77 3.06
CA LEU A 319 -20.25 27.77 3.78
C LEU A 319 -21.73 28.12 3.76
N GLU A 320 -22.60 27.12 3.62
CA GLU A 320 -24.06 27.24 3.79
C GLU A 320 -24.65 25.93 4.34
N PRO A 321 -25.83 25.91 4.99
CA PRO A 321 -26.52 24.69 5.40
C PRO A 321 -26.72 23.68 4.26
N SER A 322 -26.19 22.47 4.40
CA SER A 322 -26.42 21.40 3.42
C SER A 322 -27.72 20.65 3.71
N PRO A 323 -28.73 20.68 2.82
CA PRO A 323 -29.92 19.84 2.94
C PRO A 323 -29.64 18.37 2.59
N GLY A 324 -28.54 18.06 1.91
CA GLY A 324 -28.15 16.70 1.49
C GLY A 324 -26.93 16.67 0.57
N GLN A 325 -26.29 15.50 0.48
CA GLN A 325 -25.21 15.19 -0.46
C GLN A 325 -25.56 13.92 -1.27
N GLY A 326 -24.76 13.61 -2.30
CA GLY A 326 -24.91 12.50 -3.25
C GLY A 326 -25.24 11.11 -2.66
N SER A 327 -25.82 10.28 -3.54
CA SER A 327 -26.40 8.93 -3.34
C SER A 327 -27.41 8.71 -2.22
N SER A 328 -27.47 9.60 -1.24
CA SER A 328 -28.54 9.70 -0.25
C SER A 328 -29.81 10.30 -0.87
N GLY A 329 -30.27 9.68 -1.97
CA GLY A 329 -31.61 9.88 -2.55
C GLY A 329 -32.72 9.30 -1.66
N GLU A 330 -32.35 8.50 -0.66
CA GLU A 330 -33.16 8.27 0.54
C GLU A 330 -32.99 9.45 1.52
N GLN A 331 -34.12 10.00 1.99
CA GLN A 331 -34.11 10.92 3.13
C GLN A 331 -33.52 10.21 4.36
N GLY A 332 -32.42 10.73 4.91
CA GLY A 332 -31.80 10.26 6.16
C GLY A 332 -30.41 9.64 6.03
N GLY A 333 -29.84 9.52 4.83
CA GLY A 333 -28.46 9.06 4.65
C GLY A 333 -27.43 9.92 5.39
N GLY A 334 -26.58 9.25 6.18
CA GLY A 334 -25.46 9.82 6.96
C GLY A 334 -25.79 10.29 8.39
N GLY A 335 -26.96 9.96 8.97
CA GLY A 335 -27.33 10.36 10.34
C GLY A 335 -27.40 11.88 10.59
N ALA A 336 -27.28 12.67 9.52
CA ALA A 336 -26.95 14.08 9.60
C ALA A 336 -28.18 14.99 9.42
N THR A 337 -28.36 15.91 10.35
CA THR A 337 -29.41 16.93 10.27
C THR A 337 -28.94 18.13 9.46
N THR A 338 -29.81 18.67 8.60
CA THR A 338 -29.63 19.98 7.97
C THR A 338 -29.36 21.03 9.05
N ALA A 339 -28.27 21.77 8.92
CA ALA A 339 -27.90 22.79 9.89
C ALA A 339 -28.95 23.92 9.94
N THR A 340 -29.24 24.44 11.14
CA THR A 340 -30.14 25.60 11.33
C THR A 340 -29.47 26.95 11.02
N GLY A 341 -28.26 26.92 10.48
CA GLY A 341 -27.41 28.07 10.20
C GLY A 341 -25.98 27.61 9.92
N GLY A 342 -25.00 28.49 10.10
CA GLY A 342 -23.59 28.21 9.78
C GLY A 342 -23.11 28.91 8.50
N THR A 343 -23.99 29.61 7.77
CA THR A 343 -23.60 30.40 6.58
C THR A 343 -22.55 31.44 6.95
N GLN A 344 -21.42 31.42 6.23
CA GLN A 344 -20.31 32.38 6.35
C GLN A 344 -19.28 32.18 5.25
N ASP A 345 -18.43 33.19 5.06
CA ASP A 345 -17.25 33.11 4.21
C ASP A 345 -16.00 32.78 5.04
N VAL A 346 -15.12 31.94 4.50
CA VAL A 346 -13.86 31.52 5.13
C VAL A 346 -12.70 31.83 4.19
N THR A 347 -11.63 32.41 4.72
CA THR A 347 -10.34 32.58 4.03
C THR A 347 -9.31 31.71 4.73
N LEU A 348 -8.53 30.94 3.99
CA LEU A 348 -7.45 30.14 4.59
C LEU A 348 -6.30 31.05 5.06
N PRO A 349 -5.63 30.74 6.19
CA PRO A 349 -4.62 31.62 6.78
C PRO A 349 -3.27 31.63 6.06
N TYR A 350 -3.04 30.73 5.10
CA TYR A 350 -1.77 30.53 4.40
C TYR A 350 -2.00 30.23 2.90
N GLU A 351 -0.96 30.50 2.11
CA GLU A 351 -0.86 30.10 0.70
C GLU A 351 -0.61 28.59 0.54
N THR A 352 -0.84 28.07 -0.66
CA THR A 352 -0.60 26.66 -0.99
C THR A 352 0.88 26.28 -0.93
N THR A 353 1.14 24.98 -0.67
CA THR A 353 2.46 24.36 -0.83
C THR A 353 2.93 24.48 -2.28
N ASP A 354 4.22 24.22 -2.56
CA ASP A 354 4.74 24.24 -3.93
C ASP A 354 4.03 23.23 -4.86
N GLN A 355 3.43 22.18 -4.30
CA GLN A 355 2.60 21.19 -4.99
C GLN A 355 1.11 21.58 -5.08
N GLY A 356 0.74 22.80 -4.67
CA GLY A 356 -0.63 23.31 -4.72
C GLY A 356 -1.54 22.86 -3.57
N ASP A 357 -1.03 22.12 -2.60
CA ASP A 357 -1.84 21.56 -1.50
C ASP A 357 -2.18 22.61 -0.44
N PHE A 358 -3.30 22.37 0.25
CA PHE A 358 -3.64 22.94 1.55
C PHE A 358 -4.18 21.84 2.48
N ASP A 359 -3.86 21.91 3.78
CA ASP A 359 -4.47 21.10 4.85
C ASP A 359 -4.42 21.92 6.15
N VAL A 360 -5.57 22.47 6.57
CA VAL A 360 -5.62 23.43 7.68
C VAL A 360 -6.96 23.38 8.42
N PHE A 361 -6.89 23.33 9.76
CA PHE A 361 -8.04 23.58 10.62
C PHE A 361 -8.31 25.07 10.73
N VAL A 362 -9.52 25.50 10.40
CA VAL A 362 -9.97 26.90 10.50
C VAL A 362 -11.17 27.00 11.44
N PRO A 363 -11.15 27.90 12.45
CA PRO A 363 -12.31 28.14 13.30
C PRO A 363 -13.45 28.78 12.49
N ILE A 364 -14.67 28.25 12.65
CA ILE A 364 -15.87 28.84 12.05
C ILE A 364 -16.81 29.38 13.14
N ASN A 365 -17.49 30.48 12.82
CA ASN A 365 -18.53 31.04 13.67
C ASN A 365 -19.71 30.07 13.73
N SER A 366 -20.33 29.91 14.90
CA SER A 366 -21.44 28.97 15.05
C SER A 366 -22.67 29.37 14.22
N ASN A 367 -23.00 30.67 14.09
CA ASN A 367 -24.04 31.18 13.18
C ASN A 367 -25.37 30.39 13.13
N GLY A 368 -25.81 29.80 14.24
CA GLY A 368 -27.02 28.96 14.33
C GLY A 368 -26.80 27.44 14.31
N LEU A 369 -25.54 26.98 14.23
CA LEU A 369 -25.11 25.60 14.48
C LEU A 369 -25.26 25.22 15.96
N LYS A 370 -25.59 23.96 16.22
CA LYS A 370 -25.49 23.36 17.55
C LYS A 370 -24.02 23.13 17.92
N PRO A 371 -23.60 23.35 19.19
CA PRO A 371 -22.31 22.92 19.70
C PRO A 371 -22.12 21.39 19.60
N GLY A 372 -20.93 20.92 19.23
CA GLY A 372 -20.63 19.48 19.08
C GLY A 372 -20.59 18.68 20.39
N ASN A 373 -20.63 19.36 21.54
CA ASN A 373 -20.84 18.79 22.87
C ASN A 373 -22.32 18.85 23.34
N ALA A 374 -23.24 19.37 22.52
CA ALA A 374 -24.66 19.55 22.83
C ALA A 374 -25.60 18.94 21.76
N THR A 375 -25.06 18.06 20.91
CA THR A 375 -25.80 17.29 19.89
C THR A 375 -25.16 15.90 19.76
N SER A 376 -25.94 14.87 19.45
CA SER A 376 -25.45 13.58 18.95
C SER A 376 -25.60 13.45 17.44
N GLN A 377 -26.22 14.43 16.77
CA GLN A 377 -26.45 14.44 15.33
C GLN A 377 -25.33 15.22 14.63
N VAL A 378 -24.78 14.63 13.57
CA VAL A 378 -23.87 15.31 12.64
C VAL A 378 -24.62 16.47 11.97
N GLN A 379 -23.92 17.59 11.75
CA GLN A 379 -24.43 18.72 10.98
C GLN A 379 -23.64 18.81 9.67
N ARG A 380 -24.27 19.24 8.58
CA ARG A 380 -23.61 19.40 7.27
C ARG A 380 -23.69 20.82 6.77
N LEU A 381 -22.59 21.31 6.21
CA LEU A 381 -22.52 22.55 5.44
C LEU A 381 -22.04 22.24 4.02
N ASN A 382 -22.67 22.78 2.98
CA ASN A 382 -22.05 22.77 1.65
C ASN A 382 -20.83 23.70 1.73
N THR A 383 -19.76 23.33 1.04
CA THR A 383 -18.56 24.14 0.87
C THR A 383 -18.35 24.38 -0.62
N TYR A 384 -18.19 25.63 -1.04
CA TYR A 384 -17.88 25.98 -2.42
C TYR A 384 -16.82 27.07 -2.48
N VAL A 385 -15.87 26.93 -3.42
CA VAL A 385 -14.67 27.77 -3.50
C VAL A 385 -14.82 28.81 -4.62
N ASP A 386 -14.57 30.08 -4.31
CA ASP A 386 -14.79 31.21 -5.21
C ASP A 386 -14.05 31.04 -6.55
N GLY A 387 -14.80 31.14 -7.66
CA GLY A 387 -14.29 30.97 -9.03
C GLY A 387 -13.96 29.53 -9.46
N ALA A 388 -14.00 28.52 -8.57
CA ALA A 388 -13.74 27.14 -8.95
C ALA A 388 -14.95 26.53 -9.68
N SER A 389 -14.74 26.00 -10.90
CA SER A 389 -15.83 25.35 -11.66
C SER A 389 -16.16 23.93 -11.18
N ILE A 390 -15.27 23.33 -10.37
CA ILE A 390 -15.36 21.97 -9.84
C ILE A 390 -14.84 21.89 -8.38
N GLY A 391 -15.38 22.71 -7.49
CA GLY A 391 -14.90 22.85 -6.09
C GLY A 391 -15.91 22.54 -4.98
N ASN A 392 -17.04 21.90 -5.29
CA ASN A 392 -18.11 21.63 -4.31
C ASN A 392 -17.78 20.39 -3.47
N ALA A 393 -17.87 20.53 -2.15
CA ALA A 393 -17.79 19.45 -1.16
C ALA A 393 -18.74 19.73 0.01
N THR A 394 -18.81 18.85 1.01
CA THR A 394 -19.67 18.99 2.20
C THR A 394 -18.85 18.85 3.48
N ALA A 395 -18.90 19.86 4.34
CA ALA A 395 -18.29 19.82 5.66
C ALA A 395 -19.16 19.04 6.65
N TYR A 396 -18.57 18.01 7.26
CA TYR A 396 -19.18 17.17 8.28
C TYR A 396 -18.78 17.67 9.67
N LEU A 397 -19.70 18.34 10.35
CA LEU A 397 -19.54 18.83 11.72
C LEU A 397 -19.92 17.69 12.68
N VAL A 398 -18.91 16.93 13.07
CA VAL A 398 -19.05 15.66 13.78
C VAL A 398 -19.09 15.92 15.30
N PRO A 399 -20.07 15.37 16.04
CA PRO A 399 -20.15 15.52 17.49
C PRO A 399 -18.94 14.94 18.24
N ASN A 400 -18.70 15.41 19.46
CA ASN A 400 -17.53 14.99 20.23
C ASN A 400 -17.59 13.50 20.63
N GLN A 401 -18.80 12.92 20.74
CA GLN A 401 -19.02 11.52 21.11
C GLN A 401 -19.88 10.80 20.07
N GLY A 402 -19.63 9.50 19.92
CA GLY A 402 -20.34 8.60 19.02
C GLY A 402 -19.40 7.76 18.14
N LEU A 403 -19.97 7.01 17.20
CA LEU A 403 -19.24 6.09 16.31
C LEU A 403 -18.69 6.76 15.04
N THR A 404 -17.42 6.52 14.68
CA THR A 404 -16.85 6.90 13.37
C THR A 404 -16.42 5.66 12.60
N PHE A 405 -17.01 5.42 11.43
CA PHE A 405 -16.61 4.36 10.51
C PHE A 405 -15.50 4.87 9.60
N VAL A 406 -14.24 4.49 9.86
CA VAL A 406 -13.11 4.74 8.96
C VAL A 406 -12.99 3.55 8.01
N SER A 407 -13.23 3.80 6.73
CA SER A 407 -13.28 2.77 5.71
C SER A 407 -12.18 2.98 4.68
N ASP A 408 -11.39 1.94 4.39
CA ASP A 408 -10.70 1.85 3.10
C ASP A 408 -11.73 1.72 1.96
N ILE A 409 -11.29 1.76 0.71
CA ILE A 409 -12.14 1.74 -0.48
C ILE A 409 -11.79 0.58 -1.41
N ASP A 410 -10.50 0.29 -1.60
CA ASP A 410 -10.02 -0.65 -2.60
C ASP A 410 -10.13 -2.09 -2.09
N ASP A 411 -10.75 -2.97 -2.88
CA ASP A 411 -11.07 -4.36 -2.52
C ASP A 411 -11.93 -4.57 -1.25
N ILE A 412 -12.44 -3.50 -0.63
CA ILE A 412 -13.44 -3.55 0.45
C ILE A 412 -14.77 -2.87 0.09
N LEU A 413 -14.76 -1.65 -0.48
CA LEU A 413 -15.99 -0.95 -0.91
C LEU A 413 -16.20 -1.01 -2.42
N ARG A 414 -15.13 -1.24 -3.20
CA ARG A 414 -15.18 -1.51 -4.64
C ARG A 414 -14.31 -2.72 -4.99
N VAL A 415 -14.62 -3.40 -6.08
CA VAL A 415 -13.77 -4.47 -6.63
C VAL A 415 -12.60 -3.82 -7.40
N THR A 416 -11.39 -3.97 -6.88
CA THR A 416 -10.18 -3.39 -7.48
C THR A 416 -9.25 -4.48 -8.00
N LYS A 417 -9.02 -5.54 -7.23
CA LYS A 417 -8.05 -6.61 -7.46
C LYS A 417 -6.60 -6.10 -7.49
N ILE A 418 -6.17 -5.41 -6.44
CA ILE A 418 -4.79 -4.86 -6.35
C ILE A 418 -3.71 -5.96 -6.45
N TYR A 419 -4.06 -7.18 -6.05
CA TYR A 419 -3.27 -8.42 -6.11
C TYR A 419 -3.24 -9.10 -7.49
N GLU A 420 -4.06 -8.68 -8.46
CA GLU A 420 -3.99 -9.10 -9.87
C GLU A 420 -3.62 -7.89 -10.74
N PRO A 421 -2.33 -7.48 -10.87
CA PRO A 421 -1.95 -6.14 -11.34
C PRO A 421 -2.56 -5.68 -12.67
N LYS A 422 -2.81 -6.61 -13.62
CA LYS A 422 -3.50 -6.29 -14.87
C LYS A 422 -4.97 -5.88 -14.64
N GLU A 423 -5.68 -6.62 -13.81
CA GLU A 423 -7.08 -6.33 -13.47
C GLU A 423 -7.16 -5.13 -12.52
N GLY A 424 -6.23 -5.00 -11.57
CA GLY A 424 -6.04 -3.81 -10.72
C GLY A 424 -5.93 -2.51 -11.51
N LEU A 425 -5.10 -2.49 -12.55
CA LEU A 425 -4.98 -1.36 -13.47
C LEU A 425 -6.29 -1.10 -14.23
N LEU A 426 -6.90 -2.13 -14.81
CA LEU A 426 -8.14 -1.95 -15.57
C LEU A 426 -9.31 -1.48 -14.68
N ASN A 427 -9.42 -1.97 -13.45
CA ASN A 427 -10.45 -1.58 -12.48
C ASN A 427 -10.18 -0.19 -11.86
N SER A 428 -8.95 0.31 -11.89
CA SER A 428 -8.61 1.64 -11.36
C SER A 428 -8.69 2.74 -12.43
N PHE A 429 -8.19 2.49 -13.64
CA PHE A 429 -8.08 3.50 -14.69
C PHE A 429 -9.20 3.43 -15.73
N ALA A 430 -9.73 2.24 -16.07
CA ALA A 430 -10.54 2.05 -17.28
C ALA A 430 -11.99 1.59 -17.06
N ARG A 431 -12.27 0.75 -16.07
CA ARG A 431 -13.60 0.13 -15.89
C ARG A 431 -14.43 0.88 -14.85
N PRO A 432 -15.75 1.01 -15.05
CA PRO A 432 -16.65 1.60 -14.06
C PRO A 432 -16.48 0.93 -12.70
N PHE A 433 -16.43 1.72 -11.63
CA PHE A 433 -16.23 1.20 -10.28
C PHE A 433 -17.48 0.42 -9.86
N VAL A 434 -17.28 -0.82 -9.37
CA VAL A 434 -18.36 -1.72 -8.97
C VAL A 434 -18.23 -2.00 -7.48
N ALA A 435 -19.31 -1.82 -6.73
CA ALA A 435 -19.34 -2.15 -5.30
C ALA A 435 -19.07 -3.65 -5.06
N TRP A 436 -18.38 -3.97 -3.96
CA TRP A 436 -18.23 -5.36 -3.57
C TRP A 436 -19.49 -5.87 -2.86
N GLU A 437 -20.07 -6.94 -3.43
CA GLU A 437 -21.29 -7.63 -2.95
C GLU A 437 -22.43 -6.68 -2.55
N ASN A 438 -22.90 -6.72 -1.29
CA ASN A 438 -23.97 -5.86 -0.77
C ASN A 438 -23.48 -4.85 0.29
N MET A 439 -22.17 -4.51 0.31
CA MET A 439 -21.63 -3.44 1.16
C MET A 439 -22.47 -2.14 1.15
N PRO A 440 -23.05 -1.67 0.03
CA PRO A 440 -23.91 -0.48 0.02
C PRO A 440 -25.13 -0.63 0.95
N GLN A 441 -25.75 -1.83 0.97
CA GLN A 441 -26.87 -2.15 1.85
C GLN A 441 -26.44 -2.28 3.31
N ILE A 442 -25.25 -2.83 3.59
CA ILE A 442 -24.67 -2.89 4.96
C ILE A 442 -24.47 -1.47 5.50
N TYR A 443 -23.81 -0.59 4.75
CA TYR A 443 -23.54 0.79 5.14
C TYR A 443 -24.83 1.63 5.24
N ALA A 444 -25.77 1.45 4.32
CA ALA A 444 -27.08 2.10 4.41
C ALA A 444 -27.88 1.62 5.64
N ASN A 445 -27.74 0.35 6.05
CA ASN A 445 -28.33 -0.14 7.29
C ASN A 445 -27.66 0.47 8.52
N TRP A 446 -26.32 0.42 8.62
CA TRP A 446 -25.57 1.06 9.72
C TRP A 446 -25.92 2.55 9.86
N SER A 447 -25.99 3.29 8.75
CA SER A 447 -26.39 4.70 8.72
C SER A 447 -27.84 4.98 9.16
N LYS A 448 -28.72 3.96 9.16
CA LYS A 448 -30.11 4.07 9.62
C LYS A 448 -30.30 3.59 11.06
N SER A 449 -29.50 2.62 11.50
CA SER A 449 -29.58 2.03 12.85
C SER A 449 -28.76 2.77 13.90
N LEU A 450 -27.68 3.46 13.50
CA LEU A 450 -26.74 4.16 14.38
C LEU A 450 -26.85 5.68 14.13
N PRO A 451 -27.74 6.40 14.85
CA PRO A 451 -28.11 7.77 14.50
C PRO A 451 -27.00 8.79 14.78
N ASP A 452 -25.97 8.44 15.54
CA ASP A 452 -24.80 9.25 15.87
C ASP A 452 -23.57 8.92 15.01
N ALA A 453 -23.68 7.96 14.08
CA ALA A 453 -22.61 7.50 13.24
C ALA A 453 -22.12 8.58 12.26
N HIS A 454 -20.80 8.67 12.13
CA HIS A 454 -20.13 9.43 11.07
C HIS A 454 -19.35 8.47 10.16
N PHE A 455 -19.35 8.74 8.85
CA PHE A 455 -18.59 7.96 7.87
C PHE A 455 -17.37 8.75 7.40
N HIS A 456 -16.21 8.09 7.38
CA HIS A 456 -14.96 8.64 6.90
C HIS A 456 -14.31 7.68 5.91
N TYR A 457 -14.07 8.14 4.69
CA TYR A 457 -13.49 7.36 3.62
C TYR A 457 -12.01 7.73 3.47
N LEU A 458 -11.15 6.71 3.49
CA LEU A 458 -9.69 6.86 3.50
C LEU A 458 -9.10 6.03 2.36
N THR A 459 -8.23 6.62 1.55
CA THR A 459 -7.41 5.88 0.58
C THR A 459 -5.97 6.37 0.54
N THR A 460 -5.02 5.49 0.21
CA THR A 460 -3.62 5.83 -0.06
C THR A 460 -3.38 6.23 -1.53
N THR A 461 -4.43 6.22 -2.34
CA THR A 461 -4.45 6.74 -3.72
C THR A 461 -4.10 8.23 -3.73
N PRO A 462 -3.32 8.74 -4.71
CA PRO A 462 -3.01 10.18 -4.84
C PRO A 462 -4.24 11.07 -5.08
N GLU A 463 -4.17 12.28 -4.53
CA GLU A 463 -5.25 13.25 -4.54
C GLU A 463 -5.82 13.58 -5.94
N GLN A 464 -4.98 13.64 -6.99
CA GLN A 464 -5.42 13.91 -8.38
C GLN A 464 -6.63 13.07 -8.84
N VAL A 465 -6.55 11.75 -8.65
CA VAL A 465 -7.57 10.79 -9.14
C VAL A 465 -8.70 10.56 -8.13
N THR A 466 -8.64 11.22 -6.98
CA THR A 466 -9.60 11.01 -5.87
C THR A 466 -11.02 11.44 -6.26
N ARG A 467 -11.20 12.35 -7.22
CA ARG A 467 -12.54 12.73 -7.73
C ARG A 467 -13.38 11.54 -8.18
N THR A 468 -12.81 10.59 -8.94
CA THR A 468 -13.55 9.40 -9.41
C THR A 468 -13.89 8.44 -8.25
N TYR A 469 -13.04 8.39 -7.22
CA TYR A 469 -13.35 7.68 -5.97
C TYR A 469 -14.52 8.35 -5.21
N MET A 470 -14.48 9.67 -5.04
CA MET A 470 -15.55 10.45 -4.40
C MET A 470 -16.88 10.32 -5.17
N GLU A 471 -16.85 10.42 -6.50
CA GLU A 471 -18.02 10.21 -7.38
C GLU A 471 -18.63 8.82 -7.19
N PHE A 472 -17.82 7.76 -7.11
CA PHE A 472 -18.31 6.42 -6.84
C PHE A 472 -18.85 6.26 -5.41
N ILE A 473 -18.14 6.77 -4.40
CA ILE A 473 -18.55 6.69 -2.99
C ILE A 473 -19.88 7.44 -2.78
N TYR A 474 -19.99 8.68 -3.25
CA TYR A 474 -21.23 9.47 -3.23
C TYR A 474 -22.19 9.17 -4.41
N ALA A 475 -21.99 8.05 -5.10
CA ALA A 475 -22.99 7.38 -5.95
C ALA A 475 -23.55 6.10 -5.30
N THR A 476 -22.97 5.62 -4.20
CA THR A 476 -23.17 4.25 -3.71
C THR A 476 -23.40 4.15 -2.19
N TYR A 477 -22.74 4.99 -1.40
CA TYR A 477 -22.62 4.87 0.06
C TYR A 477 -23.22 6.09 0.79
N PRO A 478 -23.34 6.06 2.14
CA PRO A 478 -23.71 7.23 2.93
C PRO A 478 -22.74 8.41 2.74
N GLY A 479 -23.25 9.63 2.87
CA GLY A 479 -22.40 10.83 2.89
C GLY A 479 -21.44 10.82 4.09
N GLY A 480 -20.18 11.19 3.86
CA GLY A 480 -19.12 11.20 4.86
C GLY A 480 -17.92 12.06 4.44
N SER A 481 -16.99 12.30 5.35
CA SER A 481 -15.75 13.06 5.07
C SER A 481 -14.69 12.20 4.38
N PHE A 482 -13.74 12.82 3.70
CA PHE A 482 -12.76 12.11 2.85
C PHE A 482 -11.31 12.48 3.19
N ASP A 483 -10.45 11.48 3.37
CA ASP A 483 -8.99 11.64 3.39
C ASP A 483 -8.36 10.81 2.26
N THR A 484 -7.36 11.40 1.60
CA THR A 484 -6.60 10.78 0.51
C THR A 484 -5.11 11.09 0.63
N ARG A 485 -4.24 10.48 -0.18
CA ARG A 485 -2.80 10.76 -0.12
C ARG A 485 -2.48 12.17 -0.69
N PRO A 486 -1.92 13.09 0.12
CA PRO A 486 -1.52 14.42 -0.34
C PRO A 486 -0.35 14.36 -1.34
N LEU A 487 -0.03 15.49 -1.98
CA LEU A 487 1.09 15.61 -2.93
C LEU A 487 2.37 16.18 -2.31
N ASN A 488 2.25 17.04 -1.30
CA ASN A 488 3.39 17.52 -0.53
C ASN A 488 3.83 16.47 0.50
N PHE A 489 5.08 16.04 0.36
CA PHE A 489 5.78 15.09 1.23
C PHE A 489 6.90 15.78 2.01
N SER A 490 6.55 16.91 2.66
CA SER A 490 7.46 17.70 3.50
C SER A 490 7.88 16.98 4.79
N ASP A 491 7.12 15.97 5.22
CA ASP A 491 7.51 15.03 6.27
C ASP A 491 7.74 13.61 5.72
N VAL A 492 8.87 13.03 6.10
CA VAL A 492 9.28 11.68 5.71
C VAL A 492 8.40 10.62 6.37
N THR A 493 7.91 10.82 7.60
CA THR A 493 6.97 9.87 8.24
C THR A 493 5.61 9.86 7.54
N ALA A 494 5.06 11.04 7.22
CA ALA A 494 3.87 11.18 6.38
C ALA A 494 4.05 10.66 4.94
N THR A 495 5.28 10.41 4.49
CA THR A 495 5.59 9.77 3.20
C THR A 495 5.62 8.24 3.30
N LEU A 496 6.19 7.70 4.37
CA LEU A 496 6.45 6.26 4.53
C LEU A 496 5.28 5.48 5.14
N SER A 497 4.43 6.13 5.93
CA SER A 497 3.26 5.52 6.61
C SER A 497 2.01 6.39 6.47
N ILE A 498 1.66 6.77 5.25
CA ILE A 498 0.55 7.68 4.88
C ILE A 498 -0.77 7.30 5.58
N ARG A 499 -1.14 6.01 5.57
CA ARG A 499 -2.37 5.52 6.21
C ARG A 499 -2.37 5.79 7.71
N MET A 500 -1.29 5.42 8.42
CA MET A 500 -1.16 5.70 9.85
C MET A 500 -1.20 7.21 10.16
N TYR A 501 -0.50 8.05 9.39
CA TYR A 501 -0.51 9.50 9.60
C TYR A 501 -1.93 10.11 9.52
N LEU A 502 -2.76 9.63 8.59
CA LEU A 502 -4.16 10.05 8.46
C LEU A 502 -5.03 9.51 9.62
N LEU A 503 -4.79 8.26 10.05
CA LEU A 503 -5.48 7.64 11.18
C LEU A 503 -5.16 8.33 12.52
N GLU A 504 -3.88 8.55 12.82
CA GLU A 504 -3.44 9.29 14.02
C GLU A 504 -4.05 10.69 14.05
N LYS A 505 -4.11 11.39 12.90
CA LYS A 505 -4.74 12.71 12.77
C LYS A 505 -6.24 12.69 13.11
N ILE A 506 -7.02 11.74 12.58
CA ILE A 506 -8.47 11.67 12.89
C ILE A 506 -8.74 11.17 14.31
N PHE A 507 -7.94 10.25 14.86
CA PHE A 507 -8.03 9.81 16.25
C PHE A 507 -7.74 10.95 17.24
N ALA A 508 -6.70 11.75 16.98
CA ALA A 508 -6.37 12.94 17.76
C ALA A 508 -7.39 14.07 17.60
N THR A 509 -8.05 14.17 16.43
CA THR A 509 -9.15 15.13 16.20
C THR A 509 -10.38 14.82 17.05
N PHE A 510 -10.69 13.52 17.24
CA PHE A 510 -11.90 13.06 17.94
C PHE A 510 -11.60 12.16 19.15
N PRO A 511 -10.95 12.68 20.21
CA PRO A 511 -10.46 11.88 21.35
C PRO A 511 -11.58 11.28 22.23
N GLN A 512 -12.84 11.61 21.98
CA GLN A 512 -14.02 11.07 22.68
C GLN A 512 -14.94 10.24 21.77
N ARG A 513 -14.60 10.05 20.48
CA ARG A 513 -15.33 9.14 19.58
C ARG A 513 -14.74 7.74 19.61
N LYS A 514 -15.62 6.76 19.38
CA LYS A 514 -15.27 5.34 19.19
C LYS A 514 -15.18 5.07 17.68
N PHE A 515 -14.19 4.31 17.25
CA PHE A 515 -13.82 4.11 15.85
C PHE A 515 -14.05 2.66 15.39
N VAL A 516 -14.74 2.51 14.27
CA VAL A 516 -14.90 1.24 13.55
C VAL A 516 -14.00 1.31 12.33
N LEU A 517 -13.00 0.44 12.26
CA LEU A 517 -12.03 0.38 11.14
C LEU A 517 -12.48 -0.71 10.16
N VAL A 518 -12.61 -0.39 8.88
CA VAL A 518 -13.13 -1.32 7.85
C VAL A 518 -12.18 -1.36 6.65
N ALA A 519 -11.62 -2.53 6.34
CA ALA A 519 -10.68 -2.72 5.24
C ALA A 519 -10.61 -4.20 4.81
N ASP A 520 -9.52 -4.59 4.14
CA ASP A 520 -9.27 -5.92 3.59
C ASP A 520 -7.87 -6.45 3.99
N THR A 521 -7.57 -7.71 3.64
CA THR A 521 -6.29 -8.35 3.97
C THR A 521 -5.16 -8.14 2.94
N SER A 522 -5.44 -7.67 1.72
CA SER A 522 -4.41 -7.51 0.68
C SER A 522 -3.55 -6.24 0.85
N ASN A 523 -4.03 -5.28 1.66
CA ASN A 523 -3.29 -4.10 2.09
C ASN A 523 -2.41 -4.40 3.32
N SER A 524 -1.08 -4.45 3.13
CA SER A 524 -0.14 -4.79 4.21
C SER A 524 0.09 -3.68 5.25
N ASP A 525 -0.29 -2.44 4.95
CA ASP A 525 -0.30 -1.34 5.90
C ASP A 525 -1.51 -1.41 6.83
N VAL A 526 -2.71 -1.72 6.32
CA VAL A 526 -3.92 -2.04 7.12
C VAL A 526 -3.62 -3.12 8.17
N MET A 527 -3.04 -4.24 7.73
CA MET A 527 -2.74 -5.41 8.59
C MET A 527 -1.74 -5.12 9.71
N ARG A 528 -0.96 -4.04 9.58
CA ARG A 528 0.00 -3.54 10.59
C ARG A 528 -0.62 -2.44 11.46
N ASP A 529 -1.26 -1.46 10.83
CA ASP A 529 -1.64 -0.19 11.45
C ASP A 529 -2.93 -0.30 12.26
N TYR A 530 -3.93 -1.05 11.78
CA TYR A 530 -5.21 -1.23 12.47
C TYR A 530 -5.06 -1.95 13.83
N PRO A 531 -4.35 -3.10 13.94
CA PRO A 531 -4.11 -3.72 15.24
C PRO A 531 -3.21 -2.88 16.15
N LYS A 532 -2.20 -2.16 15.61
CA LYS A 532 -1.38 -1.21 16.39
C LYS A 532 -2.26 -0.15 17.07
N LEU A 533 -3.18 0.47 16.33
CA LEU A 533 -4.14 1.44 16.88
C LEU A 533 -5.07 0.81 17.93
N ALA A 534 -5.42 -0.47 17.83
CA ALA A 534 -6.22 -1.14 18.86
C ALA A 534 -5.46 -1.40 20.16
N HIS A 535 -4.14 -1.62 20.09
CA HIS A 535 -3.27 -1.73 21.28
C HIS A 535 -2.94 -0.37 21.90
N GLU A 536 -2.72 0.66 21.09
CA GLU A 536 -2.37 2.01 21.55
C GLU A 536 -3.59 2.83 22.01
N HIS A 537 -4.74 2.63 21.36
CA HIS A 537 -6.00 3.31 21.63
C HIS A 537 -7.17 2.31 21.87
N PRO A 538 -7.08 1.37 22.83
CA PRO A 538 -8.14 0.40 23.11
C PRO A 538 -9.45 1.05 23.60
N GLU A 539 -9.37 2.28 24.13
CA GLU A 539 -10.53 3.08 24.48
C GLU A 539 -11.09 3.94 23.33
N GLN A 540 -10.52 3.85 22.12
CA GLN A 540 -11.09 4.44 20.91
C GLN A 540 -11.44 3.40 19.86
N VAL A 541 -10.63 2.35 19.62
CA VAL A 541 -10.99 1.30 18.64
C VAL A 541 -12.11 0.42 19.18
N GLN A 542 -13.26 0.49 18.51
CA GLN A 542 -14.48 -0.26 18.84
C GLN A 542 -14.51 -1.62 18.15
N CYS A 543 -14.30 -1.60 16.82
CA CYS A 543 -14.36 -2.76 15.95
C CYS A 543 -13.29 -2.65 14.85
N ILE A 544 -12.72 -3.78 14.44
CA ILE A 544 -11.95 -3.94 13.20
C ILE A 544 -12.64 -4.97 12.31
N PHE A 545 -13.02 -4.59 11.10
CA PHE A 545 -13.63 -5.46 10.09
C PHE A 545 -12.66 -5.62 8.91
N LEU A 546 -12.24 -6.86 8.64
CA LEU A 546 -11.30 -7.19 7.57
C LEU A 546 -11.89 -8.23 6.62
N ARG A 547 -12.06 -7.87 5.36
CA ARG A 547 -12.38 -8.82 4.29
C ARG A 547 -11.15 -9.69 4.00
N ASN A 548 -11.27 -11.01 4.15
CA ASN A 548 -10.19 -11.95 3.86
C ASN A 548 -10.10 -12.26 2.34
N THR A 549 -9.50 -11.33 1.59
CA THR A 549 -9.30 -11.41 0.13
C THR A 549 -8.71 -12.72 -0.34
N SER A 550 -7.72 -13.27 0.38
CA SER A 550 -7.01 -14.48 -0.02
C SER A 550 -7.86 -15.76 0.09
N ALA A 551 -9.05 -15.66 0.68
CA ALA A 551 -10.05 -16.71 0.76
C ALA A 551 -11.34 -16.39 -0.03
N THR A 552 -11.67 -15.11 -0.32
CA THR A 552 -12.76 -14.74 -1.24
C THR A 552 -12.35 -14.83 -2.71
N ASP A 553 -11.12 -14.44 -3.03
CA ASP A 553 -10.62 -14.27 -4.39
C ASP A 553 -9.53 -15.31 -4.71
N PRO A 554 -9.81 -16.30 -5.57
CA PRO A 554 -8.82 -17.29 -5.99
C PRO A 554 -7.56 -16.69 -6.66
N GLY A 555 -7.62 -15.43 -7.13
CA GLY A 555 -6.50 -14.68 -7.66
C GLY A 555 -5.56 -14.09 -6.60
N ASP A 556 -6.03 -13.79 -5.38
CA ASP A 556 -5.18 -13.22 -4.33
C ASP A 556 -4.26 -14.29 -3.73
N LYS A 557 -2.97 -13.99 -3.67
CA LYS A 557 -1.89 -14.85 -3.16
C LYS A 557 -0.90 -14.08 -2.28
N PHE A 558 -1.29 -12.89 -1.81
CA PHE A 558 -0.45 -12.09 -0.93
C PHE A 558 -0.52 -12.62 0.50
N PRO A 559 0.63 -12.92 1.14
CA PRO A 559 0.64 -13.29 2.54
C PRO A 559 0.47 -12.05 3.42
N TYR A 560 -0.46 -12.14 4.37
CA TYR A 560 -0.72 -11.10 5.36
C TYR A 560 -0.25 -11.57 6.74
N ASP A 561 0.35 -10.66 7.52
CA ASP A 561 0.73 -10.97 8.90
C ASP A 561 -0.43 -10.69 9.86
N THR A 562 -0.70 -11.64 10.76
CA THR A 562 -1.72 -11.53 11.80
C THR A 562 -1.13 -11.31 13.20
N SER A 563 0.20 -11.25 13.34
CA SER A 563 0.91 -11.10 14.62
C SER A 563 0.42 -9.91 15.46
N GLY A 564 0.11 -8.78 14.83
CA GLY A 564 -0.43 -7.59 15.51
C GLY A 564 -1.74 -7.84 16.26
N PHE A 565 -2.53 -8.85 15.87
CA PHE A 565 -3.79 -9.19 16.55
C PHE A 565 -3.59 -10.03 17.83
N GLU A 566 -2.36 -10.45 18.15
CA GLU A 566 -2.10 -11.19 19.39
C GLU A 566 -2.45 -10.35 20.62
N GLY A 567 -3.18 -10.94 21.56
CA GLY A 567 -3.64 -10.26 22.78
C GLY A 567 -4.85 -9.34 22.62
N LEU A 568 -5.28 -9.01 21.40
CA LEU A 568 -6.54 -8.27 21.19
C LEU A 568 -7.76 -9.14 21.55
N ASN A 569 -8.80 -8.49 22.07
CA ASN A 569 -10.06 -9.17 22.40
C ASN A 569 -10.75 -9.66 21.12
N GLN A 570 -10.98 -10.97 20.98
CA GLN A 570 -11.65 -11.54 19.81
C GLN A 570 -13.06 -10.95 19.54
N LYS A 571 -13.68 -10.28 20.51
CA LYS A 571 -14.95 -9.56 20.27
C LYS A 571 -14.79 -8.29 19.44
N SER A 572 -13.64 -7.61 19.45
CA SER A 572 -13.43 -6.31 18.81
C SER A 572 -12.85 -6.39 17.40
N TYR A 573 -12.71 -7.58 16.82
CA TYR A 573 -12.30 -7.73 15.41
C TYR A 573 -12.90 -8.97 14.74
N MET A 574 -13.13 -8.86 13.42
CA MET A 574 -13.65 -9.96 12.60
C MET A 574 -13.03 -9.99 11.20
N PHE A 575 -12.51 -11.16 10.84
CA PHE A 575 -12.09 -11.52 9.48
C PHE A 575 -13.26 -12.24 8.79
N PHE A 576 -13.81 -11.65 7.75
CA PHE A 576 -15.07 -12.09 7.13
C PHE A 576 -14.92 -12.36 5.62
N LEU A 577 -15.87 -13.11 5.04
CA LEU A 577 -15.80 -13.57 3.65
C LEU A 577 -16.94 -13.08 2.75
N ASN A 578 -18.11 -12.76 3.31
CA ASN A 578 -19.27 -12.29 2.54
C ASN A 578 -19.85 -11.06 3.26
N THR A 579 -20.42 -10.09 2.55
CA THR A 579 -20.92 -8.86 3.20
C THR A 579 -22.05 -9.10 4.20
N ASP A 580 -22.84 -10.17 4.02
CA ASP A 580 -23.86 -10.63 4.97
C ASP A 580 -23.29 -11.05 6.34
N ASP A 581 -22.00 -11.43 6.43
CA ASP A 581 -21.34 -11.79 7.69
C ASP A 581 -21.32 -10.62 8.69
N LEU A 582 -21.39 -9.37 8.21
CA LEU A 582 -21.45 -8.12 8.99
C LEU A 582 -22.85 -7.81 9.58
N THR A 583 -23.87 -8.62 9.27
CA THR A 583 -25.25 -8.37 9.71
C THR A 583 -25.51 -8.82 11.16
N GLY A 584 -26.42 -8.12 11.86
CA GLY A 584 -26.84 -8.49 13.21
C GLY A 584 -25.81 -8.27 14.34
N LEU A 585 -24.67 -7.64 14.04
CA LEU A 585 -23.63 -7.33 15.01
C LEU A 585 -24.03 -6.18 15.95
N ASP A 586 -23.63 -6.31 17.22
CA ASP A 586 -23.73 -5.25 18.23
C ASP A 586 -22.44 -4.42 18.21
N ILE A 587 -22.39 -3.48 17.27
CA ILE A 587 -21.25 -2.57 17.05
C ILE A 587 -21.13 -1.55 18.20
N GLU A 588 -22.26 -1.03 18.70
CA GLU A 588 -22.30 -0.04 19.79
C GLU A 588 -21.79 -0.63 21.13
N GLY A 589 -22.12 -1.89 21.43
CA GLY A 589 -21.61 -2.63 22.59
C GLY A 589 -20.26 -3.32 22.39
N GLY A 590 -19.64 -3.21 21.21
CA GLY A 590 -18.30 -3.76 20.92
C GLY A 590 -18.27 -5.29 20.76
N ASN A 591 -19.41 -5.90 20.42
CA ASN A 591 -19.54 -7.31 20.09
C ASN A 591 -19.51 -7.49 18.56
N CYS A 592 -18.38 -7.12 17.98
CA CYS A 592 -18.13 -7.03 16.53
C CYS A 592 -17.85 -8.39 15.85
N TYR A 593 -17.93 -9.51 16.58
CA TYR A 593 -17.57 -10.84 16.08
C TYR A 593 -18.78 -11.78 16.09
N ASN A 594 -19.22 -12.18 14.90
CA ASN A 594 -20.25 -13.19 14.71
C ASN A 594 -19.64 -14.58 15.00
N THR A 595 -19.99 -15.17 16.15
CA THR A 595 -19.38 -16.44 16.61
C THR A 595 -19.71 -17.67 15.77
N SER A 596 -20.52 -17.56 14.72
CA SER A 596 -20.69 -18.62 13.71
C SER A 596 -19.58 -18.65 12.65
N ILE A 597 -18.70 -17.64 12.65
CA ILE A 597 -17.60 -17.42 11.71
C ILE A 597 -16.28 -17.91 12.33
N PRO A 598 -15.77 -19.11 12.00
CA PRO A 598 -14.58 -19.64 12.67
C PRO A 598 -13.30 -18.93 12.22
N GLN A 599 -12.64 -18.24 13.16
CA GLN A 599 -11.36 -17.58 12.92
C GLN A 599 -10.20 -18.38 13.49
N ASN A 600 -9.42 -19.00 12.60
CA ASN A 600 -8.19 -19.70 12.95
C ASN A 600 -6.98 -18.78 12.69
N LEU A 601 -6.81 -17.77 13.57
CA LEU A 601 -5.59 -16.96 13.59
C LEU A 601 -4.43 -17.75 14.17
N THR A 602 -3.24 -17.60 13.59
CA THR A 602 -2.00 -18.19 14.10
C THR A 602 -0.99 -17.14 14.60
N PHE A 603 -1.37 -15.86 14.55
CA PHE A 603 -0.56 -14.70 14.98
C PHE A 603 0.81 -14.64 14.27
N GLY A 604 0.78 -14.93 12.98
CA GLY A 604 1.90 -14.82 12.04
C GLY A 604 1.39 -14.69 10.61
N TYR A 605 2.26 -14.97 9.63
CA TYR A 605 1.91 -14.92 8.21
C TYR A 605 0.90 -16.00 7.81
N GLN A 606 -0.27 -15.58 7.35
CA GLN A 606 -1.32 -16.40 6.76
C GLN A 606 -1.54 -15.98 5.29
N GLY A 607 -2.36 -16.72 4.54
CA GLY A 607 -2.53 -16.50 3.09
C GLY A 607 -1.36 -16.98 2.21
N LEU A 608 -0.35 -17.65 2.80
CA LEU A 608 0.86 -18.10 2.11
C LEU A 608 0.55 -18.95 0.86
N PRO A 609 1.20 -18.66 -0.29
CA PRO A 609 0.91 -19.32 -1.55
C PRO A 609 1.15 -20.84 -1.48
N PHE A 610 0.33 -21.59 -2.23
CA PHE A 610 0.32 -23.06 -2.29
C PHE A 610 0.09 -23.79 -0.95
N GLY A 611 -0.26 -23.07 0.13
CA GLY A 611 -0.40 -23.67 1.46
C GLY A 611 0.92 -24.07 2.10
N VAL A 612 2.01 -23.34 1.78
CA VAL A 612 3.34 -23.56 2.38
C VAL A 612 3.34 -23.05 3.82
N GLY A 613 2.95 -23.92 4.75
CA GLY A 613 2.87 -23.66 6.19
C GLY A 613 2.03 -24.74 6.88
N ASN A 614 2.07 -24.80 8.21
CA ASN A 614 1.11 -25.63 8.97
C ASN A 614 -0.22 -24.90 9.23
N ASP A 615 -0.29 -23.62 8.86
CA ASP A 615 -1.30 -22.67 9.29
C ASP A 615 -2.34 -22.51 8.19
N ALA A 616 -3.59 -22.88 8.49
CA ALA A 616 -4.70 -22.70 7.56
C ALA A 616 -5.02 -21.20 7.37
N PRO A 617 -5.58 -20.78 6.22
CA PRO A 617 -6.15 -19.44 6.07
C PRO A 617 -7.27 -19.18 7.10
N VAL A 618 -7.54 -17.90 7.38
CA VAL A 618 -8.58 -17.47 8.34
C VAL A 618 -9.99 -17.68 7.75
N ASN A 619 -10.43 -18.93 7.69
CA ASN A 619 -11.61 -19.41 6.97
C ASN A 619 -12.95 -19.06 7.66
N GLY A 620 -13.24 -17.77 7.83
CA GLY A 620 -14.45 -17.29 8.48
C GLY A 620 -15.63 -17.03 7.53
N SER A 621 -16.63 -17.92 7.48
CA SER A 621 -17.94 -17.64 6.89
C SER A 621 -19.06 -18.26 7.73
N ALA A 622 -20.12 -17.50 8.01
CA ALA A 622 -21.32 -18.02 8.67
C ALA A 622 -22.12 -18.93 7.74
N ASN A 623 -22.09 -18.62 6.43
CA ASN A 623 -22.76 -19.39 5.39
C ASN A 623 -21.83 -20.53 4.90
N GLY A 624 -22.30 -21.78 5.01
CA GLY A 624 -21.53 -23.00 4.71
C GLY A 624 -21.29 -23.30 3.24
N THR A 625 -21.10 -22.28 2.39
CA THR A 625 -20.87 -22.40 0.94
C THR A 625 -19.40 -22.71 0.59
N VAL A 626 -18.45 -22.24 1.39
CA VAL A 626 -17.01 -22.51 1.18
C VAL A 626 -16.61 -23.84 1.84
N LYS A 627 -16.41 -24.89 1.01
CA LYS A 627 -15.85 -26.17 1.48
C LYS A 627 -14.34 -26.08 1.73
N GLY A 628 -13.96 -25.49 2.87
CA GLY A 628 -12.60 -25.58 3.39
C GLY A 628 -12.15 -27.04 3.55
N ALA A 629 -10.92 -27.36 3.14
CA ALA A 629 -10.41 -28.72 3.02
C ALA A 629 -10.02 -29.35 4.38
N ALA A 630 -10.99 -29.54 5.27
CA ALA A 630 -10.80 -30.08 6.62
C ALA A 630 -11.52 -31.43 6.87
N GLY A 631 -11.64 -32.25 5.82
CA GLY A 631 -12.22 -33.61 5.91
C GLY A 631 -11.32 -34.59 6.66
N LYS A 632 -11.34 -34.57 8.00
CA LYS A 632 -10.62 -35.52 8.86
C LYS A 632 -11.04 -36.97 8.55
N ILE A 633 -10.19 -37.73 7.86
CA ILE A 633 -10.29 -39.19 7.80
C ILE A 633 -9.80 -39.76 9.13
N SER A 634 -10.73 -39.88 10.08
CA SER A 634 -10.50 -40.55 11.36
C SER A 634 -10.75 -42.05 11.22
N GLY A 635 -9.71 -42.85 11.35
CA GLY A 635 -9.76 -44.31 11.34
C GLY A 635 -8.51 -44.87 10.67
N GLY A 636 -7.71 -45.71 11.30
CA GLY A 636 -7.95 -46.51 12.50
C GLY A 636 -7.59 -47.95 12.18
N SER A 637 -6.40 -48.38 12.57
CA SER A 637 -5.80 -49.64 12.09
C SER A 637 -6.40 -50.88 12.77
N SER A 638 -7.18 -51.66 12.01
CA SER A 638 -7.53 -53.04 12.37
C SER A 638 -7.52 -53.96 11.15
N TRP A 639 -6.85 -55.11 11.26
CA TRP A 639 -6.91 -56.18 10.27
C TRP A 639 -8.11 -57.08 10.52
N THR A 640 -8.90 -57.37 9.48
CA THR A 640 -9.61 -58.66 9.35
C THR A 640 -9.91 -58.99 7.89
N TRP A 641 -10.08 -60.27 7.59
CA TRP A 641 -10.28 -60.84 6.25
C TRP A 641 -11.76 -61.23 5.99
N LEU A 642 -12.05 -61.63 4.74
CA LEU A 642 -13.26 -62.32 4.23
C LEU A 642 -14.51 -61.47 3.90
N GLY A 643 -15.22 -61.89 2.84
CA GLY A 643 -16.64 -61.58 2.62
C GLY A 643 -17.01 -60.98 1.25
N ALA A 644 -17.06 -61.80 0.19
CA ALA A 644 -17.65 -61.39 -1.09
C ALA A 644 -19.08 -61.94 -1.25
N VAL A 645 -20.07 -61.06 -1.43
CA VAL A 645 -21.43 -61.37 -1.93
C VAL A 645 -21.90 -60.22 -2.81
N ALA A 646 -22.53 -60.52 -3.95
CA ALA A 646 -23.15 -59.53 -4.83
C ALA A 646 -24.66 -59.75 -4.93
N VAL A 647 -25.43 -58.75 -4.50
CA VAL A 647 -26.87 -58.54 -4.75
C VAL A 647 -27.06 -57.01 -4.79
N GLY A 648 -27.81 -56.38 -5.69
CA GLY A 648 -28.80 -56.89 -6.64
C GLY A 648 -30.12 -56.15 -6.46
N ALA A 649 -30.13 -54.85 -6.79
CA ALA A 649 -31.28 -53.96 -6.56
C ALA A 649 -32.07 -53.71 -7.86
N VAL A 650 -33.34 -54.11 -7.86
CA VAL A 650 -34.29 -53.87 -8.97
C VAL A 650 -35.06 -52.57 -8.72
N VAL A 651 -35.20 -51.74 -9.76
CA VAL A 651 -35.98 -50.50 -9.73
C VAL A 651 -37.48 -50.80 -9.93
N SER A 652 -38.35 -50.30 -9.04
CA SER A 652 -39.77 -50.02 -9.30
C SER A 652 -40.47 -49.34 -8.11
N GLY A 653 -41.46 -48.49 -8.38
CA GLY A 653 -42.52 -48.14 -7.42
C GLY A 653 -42.54 -46.68 -6.96
N LEU A 654 -43.29 -45.83 -7.67
CA LEU A 654 -43.67 -44.49 -7.18
C LEU A 654 -44.67 -44.59 -6.02
N LEU A 655 -44.54 -43.71 -5.02
CA LEU A 655 -45.51 -42.64 -4.74
C LEU A 655 -44.89 -41.54 -3.86
#